data_AF-A0AAN8UB48-F1
#
_entry.id   AF-A0AAN8UB48-F1
#
_cell.length_a   1.000
_cell.length_b   1.000
_cell.length_c   1.000
_cell.angle_alpha   90.00
_cell.angle_beta   90.00
_cell.angle_gamma   90.00
#
_symmetry.space_group_name_H-M   'P 1'
#
loop_
_entity.id
_entity.type
_entity.pdbx_description
1 polymer ?
#
loop_
_entity_poly.entity_id
_entity_poly.type
_entity_poly.pdbx_seq_one_letter_code
_entity_poly.pdbx_strand_id
1 'polypeptide(L)'
;MASKVSIISTWTVKAAAGGSQHHTDNCKIIELTPWDILELQIDYFQTGLLFLMPTFEQVRDILKATNTSSLIDHLRVSLSRALDFFPPFCGRLGTTKNKQNGTTSFFINCNNDGAQLNHATAHGIRVSDIMESDYNPYVVRDFFPLNGVQNVEAASQPCFAVQVTELEDGIFIGCSNNHVVVDGTSFWHFYNSWTEISRGFNVISKIPFLKRQFPFNINHFSDRISIPNERVNAGHRFIPPPMLRERVFHFTKESVAKLKAKANLEMNTTKISSLQAVLAHVWRSVICCRCLDLSQETTFEVSIDMRERLNPPLPEGFFGNAICPATVTIKTGELLEHEFGWAALQINEAIALHDQEKLKCIYESWMNDPEVVKLGDLPSNYFMLNNSPRFDFYKYDFGWGKPITHRSGIGNMLEGKITVSPGQEEGSMILEICLSSETIQALEEDIIFGFFYLRTNYHCNRIFQASEIYYFRINCRAEFDKAGINNRFVPLIWKYVIQNPDCNWEDIPSLPSSAYTLLRAKFKASTSVVHSVFESNDGVTTKLLIKLQNGAFVESVIMRYDSSLGKLNGKPRPGGPRSTLCVSSQVGCKMGCTFCATGTMGFKNNLSSGEIVEQLVHVSRLSTIRNIVFMGMGEPLNNYSSLVDAIRVMTASPFQISPRKITVSTVGIIHAINKLHNDVPNLNLAVSLHAPVQDIRCQIMPAARAFPLEKLMNALQEYQKKSQQKIFIEYIMLDGVNDEEQHAHQLGKLLEAFQVVVNLIPFNPIGSLSQFITSTNQKVTKFQKILRDIYDIRTTTSRIFVGSRVIENSMLKGETISSSIYRIDIAFSLTWQQVAVSLCQSKVVVESS
;
A
#
# COMPACT_ATOMS: atom_id res chain seq x y z
N MET A 1 -33.09 1.83 1.63
CA MET A 1 -33.27 2.36 3.00
C MET A 1 -33.75 3.80 2.86
N ALA A 2 -34.65 4.27 3.72
CA ALA A 2 -35.05 5.68 3.73
C ALA A 2 -33.80 6.58 3.83
N SER A 3 -33.79 7.69 3.08
CA SER A 3 -32.72 8.69 3.17
C SER A 3 -32.56 9.12 4.63
N LYS A 4 -31.35 8.97 5.19
CA LYS A 4 -31.02 9.50 6.52
C LYS A 4 -30.96 11.03 6.53
N VAL A 5 -30.95 11.66 5.35
CA VAL A 5 -30.88 13.10 5.14
C VAL A 5 -32.25 13.65 4.74
N SER A 6 -32.72 14.66 5.46
CA SER A 6 -33.95 15.40 5.17
C SER A 6 -33.64 16.86 4.91
N ILE A 7 -34.09 17.39 3.77
CA ILE A 7 -34.05 18.83 3.49
C ILE A 7 -35.18 19.49 4.29
N ILE A 8 -34.80 20.43 5.17
CA ILE A 8 -35.73 21.23 5.97
C ILE A 8 -36.26 22.39 5.14
N SER A 9 -35.38 23.06 4.41
CA SER A 9 -35.72 24.25 3.63
C SER A 9 -34.70 24.52 2.54
N THR A 10 -35.17 25.19 1.50
CA THR A 10 -34.38 25.62 0.35
C THR A 10 -34.65 27.09 0.07
N TRP A 11 -33.60 27.86 -0.17
CA TRP A 11 -33.68 29.28 -0.52
C TRP A 11 -32.90 29.58 -1.78
N THR A 12 -33.37 30.59 -2.50
CA THR A 12 -32.57 31.30 -3.50
C THR A 12 -31.93 32.51 -2.85
N VAL A 13 -30.61 32.51 -2.74
CA VAL A 13 -29.81 33.57 -2.14
C VAL A 13 -29.26 34.47 -3.24
N LYS A 14 -29.72 35.72 -3.25
CA LYS A 14 -29.22 36.75 -4.18
C LYS A 14 -28.06 37.51 -3.56
N ALA A 15 -27.22 38.10 -4.40
CA ALA A 15 -26.24 39.09 -3.97
C ALA A 15 -26.95 40.26 -3.25
N ALA A 16 -26.35 40.74 -2.16
CA ALA A 16 -26.92 41.81 -1.35
C ALA A 16 -27.16 43.09 -2.17
N ALA A 17 -28.32 43.72 -2.00
CA ALA A 17 -28.66 44.99 -2.66
C ALA A 17 -27.96 46.17 -1.95
N GLY A 18 -26.63 46.20 -1.95
CA GLY A 18 -25.82 47.30 -1.47
C GLY A 18 -24.87 47.69 -2.60
N GLY A 19 -25.20 48.79 -3.30
CA GLY A 19 -24.52 49.19 -4.53
C GLY A 19 -23.01 49.08 -4.43
N SER A 20 -22.43 48.29 -5.32
CA SER A 20 -20.99 48.18 -5.51
C SER A 20 -20.42 49.52 -5.95
N GLN A 21 -20.07 50.37 -4.99
CA GLN A 21 -19.01 51.36 -5.15
C GLN A 21 -17.65 50.68 -5.38
N HIS A 22 -17.59 49.34 -5.30
CA HIS A 22 -16.41 48.51 -5.47
C HIS A 22 -16.24 47.91 -6.88
N HIS A 23 -17.23 48.05 -7.77
CA HIS A 23 -17.15 47.54 -9.15
C HIS A 23 -16.93 48.71 -10.13
N THR A 24 -15.69 48.92 -10.58
CA THR A 24 -15.40 49.84 -11.69
C THR A 24 -15.84 49.28 -13.05
N ASP A 25 -16.08 47.96 -13.14
CA ASP A 25 -16.53 47.30 -14.37
C ASP A 25 -17.86 46.55 -14.12
N ASN A 26 -18.96 47.05 -14.70
CA ASN A 26 -20.28 46.41 -14.73
C ASN A 26 -20.23 45.09 -15.53
N CYS A 27 -19.78 43.99 -14.92
CA CYS A 27 -19.67 42.69 -15.57
C CYS A 27 -21.05 41.99 -15.66
N LYS A 28 -21.94 42.50 -16.51
CA LYS A 28 -23.28 41.91 -16.75
C LYS A 28 -23.20 40.58 -17.51
N ILE A 29 -22.25 40.47 -18.43
CA ILE A 29 -22.03 39.31 -19.29
C ILE A 29 -20.55 38.95 -19.24
N ILE A 30 -20.26 37.66 -19.05
CA ILE A 30 -18.92 37.09 -19.13
C ILE A 30 -18.90 36.08 -20.27
N GLU A 31 -18.18 36.39 -21.34
CA GLU A 31 -17.94 35.45 -22.43
C GLU A 31 -17.04 34.32 -21.94
N LEU A 32 -17.34 33.09 -22.36
CA LEU A 32 -16.53 31.94 -21.96
C LEU A 32 -15.24 31.85 -22.77
N THR A 33 -14.14 31.58 -22.07
CA THR A 33 -12.83 31.31 -22.68
C THR A 33 -12.71 29.83 -23.08
N PRO A 34 -11.70 29.43 -23.88
CA PRO A 34 -11.47 28.03 -24.20
C PRO A 34 -11.37 27.12 -22.96
N TRP A 35 -10.75 27.61 -21.88
CA TRP A 35 -10.65 26.92 -20.59
C TRP A 35 -12.00 26.63 -19.96
N ASP A 36 -12.92 27.59 -20.03
CA ASP A 36 -14.25 27.43 -19.48
C ASP A 36 -15.09 26.45 -20.31
N ILE A 37 -14.92 26.49 -21.64
CA ILE A 37 -15.72 25.73 -22.59
C ILE A 37 -15.42 24.23 -22.54
N LEU A 38 -14.15 23.86 -22.29
CA LEU A 38 -13.74 22.46 -22.12
C LEU A 38 -14.56 21.75 -21.03
N GLU A 39 -15.00 22.48 -20.01
CA GLU A 39 -15.74 21.96 -18.86
C GLU A 39 -17.26 21.87 -19.07
N LEU A 40 -17.80 22.20 -20.24
CA LEU A 40 -19.26 22.30 -20.45
C LEU A 40 -20.05 21.01 -20.17
N GLN A 41 -19.46 19.84 -20.46
CA GLN A 41 -20.14 18.54 -20.36
C GLN A 41 -19.81 17.74 -19.11
N ILE A 42 -18.99 18.27 -18.21
CA ILE A 42 -18.73 17.61 -16.92
C ILE A 42 -19.81 17.98 -15.89
N ASP A 43 -19.97 17.12 -14.90
CA ASP A 43 -20.84 17.36 -13.75
C ASP A 43 -20.32 18.53 -12.91
N TYR A 44 -21.20 19.12 -12.11
CA TYR A 44 -20.81 20.16 -11.16
C TYR A 44 -19.72 19.62 -10.22
N PHE A 45 -18.70 20.44 -10.00
CA PHE A 45 -17.67 20.13 -9.04
C PHE A 45 -18.25 20.20 -7.63
N GLN A 46 -17.98 19.18 -6.81
CA GLN A 46 -18.54 19.06 -5.46
C GLN A 46 -17.48 18.90 -4.39
N THR A 47 -17.39 19.87 -3.49
CA THR A 47 -16.43 19.89 -2.37
C THR A 47 -17.12 20.37 -1.10
N GLY A 48 -16.81 19.73 0.03
CA GLY A 48 -17.44 20.04 1.30
C GLY A 48 -16.51 19.93 2.48
N LEU A 49 -16.82 20.71 3.52
CA LEU A 49 -16.06 20.76 4.76
C LEU A 49 -16.93 20.34 5.93
N LEU A 50 -16.37 19.50 6.79
CA LEU A 50 -16.99 19.02 8.03
C LEU A 50 -16.50 19.83 9.22
N PHE A 51 -17.40 20.30 10.07
CA PHE A 51 -17.13 21.06 11.29
C PHE A 51 -17.73 20.35 12.50
N LEU A 52 -17.16 20.58 13.69
CA LEU A 52 -17.83 20.24 14.94
C LEU A 52 -19.03 21.17 15.14
N MET A 53 -20.04 20.70 15.86
CA MET A 53 -21.17 21.55 16.23
C MET A 53 -20.66 22.72 17.09
N PRO A 54 -21.00 23.98 16.76
CA PRO A 54 -20.61 25.12 17.56
C PRO A 54 -21.22 25.05 18.96
N THR A 55 -20.48 25.50 19.97
CA THR A 55 -21.00 25.59 21.34
C THR A 55 -22.12 26.63 21.44
N PHE A 56 -22.99 26.48 22.44
CA PHE A 56 -24.06 27.44 22.70
C PHE A 56 -23.55 28.89 22.84
N GLU A 57 -22.38 29.06 23.45
CA GLU A 57 -21.78 30.38 23.65
C GLU A 57 -21.33 31.00 22.32
N GLN A 58 -20.64 30.22 21.48
CA GLN A 58 -20.23 30.66 20.15
C GLN A 58 -21.43 31.03 19.27
N VAL A 59 -22.49 30.21 19.27
CA VAL A 59 -23.72 30.51 18.53
C VAL A 59 -24.33 31.82 19.04
N ARG A 60 -24.50 31.97 20.35
CA ARG A 60 -25.07 33.18 20.96
C ARG A 60 -24.26 34.43 20.60
N ASP A 61 -22.94 34.36 20.64
CA ASP A 61 -22.07 35.49 20.32
C ASP A 61 -22.15 35.88 18.84
N ILE A 62 -22.18 34.89 17.94
CA ILE A 62 -22.35 35.11 16.49
C ILE A 62 -23.71 35.75 16.21
N LEU A 63 -24.80 35.18 16.72
CA LEU A 63 -26.15 35.68 16.49
C LEU A 63 -26.32 37.11 17.02
N LYS A 64 -25.72 37.42 18.17
CA LYS A 64 -25.72 38.77 18.75
C LYS A 64 -24.89 39.74 17.90
N ALA A 65 -23.71 39.34 17.44
CA ALA A 65 -22.82 40.18 16.64
C ALA A 65 -23.41 40.48 15.25
N THR A 66 -24.13 39.53 14.65
CA THR A 66 -24.67 39.67 13.30
C THR A 66 -26.16 40.04 13.25
N ASN A 67 -26.82 40.13 14.42
CA ASN A 67 -28.25 40.38 14.55
C ASN A 67 -29.11 39.40 13.74
N THR A 68 -28.79 38.11 13.85
CA THR A 68 -29.48 37.02 13.14
C THR A 68 -30.18 36.07 14.11
N SER A 69 -31.22 35.38 13.63
CA SER A 69 -32.10 34.52 14.45
C SER A 69 -31.60 33.09 14.65
N SER A 70 -30.77 32.59 13.73
CA SER A 70 -30.28 31.21 13.71
C SER A 70 -28.95 31.11 12.97
N LEU A 71 -28.23 30.01 13.16
CA LEU A 71 -26.95 29.78 12.49
C LEU A 71 -27.11 29.70 10.97
N ILE A 72 -28.19 29.07 10.50
CA ILE A 72 -28.50 29.00 9.07
C ILE A 72 -28.86 30.38 8.50
N ASP A 73 -29.56 31.23 9.25
CA ASP A 73 -29.81 32.62 8.85
C ASP A 73 -28.50 33.42 8.75
N HIS A 74 -27.59 33.23 9.70
CA HIS A 74 -26.26 33.82 9.67
C HIS A 74 -25.47 33.41 8.41
N LEU A 75 -25.44 32.10 8.09
CA LEU A 75 -24.81 31.60 6.87
C LEU A 75 -25.48 32.16 5.60
N ARG A 76 -26.80 32.24 5.57
CA ARG A 76 -27.56 32.81 4.45
C ARG A 76 -27.24 34.29 4.22
N VAL A 77 -27.21 35.09 5.29
CA VAL A 77 -26.91 36.54 5.20
C VAL A 77 -25.45 36.77 4.82
N SER A 78 -24.51 36.06 5.43
CA SER A 78 -23.09 36.17 5.07
C SER A 78 -22.82 35.70 3.63
N LEU A 79 -23.53 34.66 3.16
CA LEU A 79 -23.43 34.19 1.77
C LEU A 79 -23.94 35.25 0.79
N SER A 80 -25.10 35.86 1.06
CA SER A 80 -25.66 36.96 0.25
C SER A 80 -24.69 38.13 0.12
N ARG A 81 -24.01 38.49 1.22
CA ARG A 81 -22.96 39.53 1.23
C ARG A 81 -21.71 39.11 0.47
N ALA A 82 -21.27 37.86 0.59
CA ALA A 82 -20.12 37.36 -0.17
C ALA A 82 -20.39 37.37 -1.67
N LEU A 83 -21.59 36.92 -2.10
CA LEU A 83 -21.98 36.87 -3.50
C LEU A 83 -21.99 38.22 -4.22
N ASP A 84 -22.06 39.35 -3.50
CA ASP A 84 -21.93 40.69 -4.07
C ASP A 84 -20.56 40.95 -4.72
N PHE A 85 -19.51 40.32 -4.18
CA PHE A 85 -18.17 40.35 -4.77
C PHE A 85 -18.03 39.36 -5.93
N PHE A 86 -18.87 38.32 -5.99
CA PHE A 86 -18.78 37.24 -6.97
C PHE A 86 -20.08 37.06 -7.78
N PRO A 87 -20.48 38.08 -8.59
CA PRO A 87 -21.69 38.03 -9.43
C PRO A 87 -21.89 36.77 -10.27
N PRO A 88 -20.83 36.11 -10.83
CA PRO A 88 -21.02 34.94 -11.68
C PRO A 88 -21.74 33.78 -10.99
N PHE A 89 -21.59 33.62 -9.67
CA PHE A 89 -22.29 32.58 -8.92
C PHE A 89 -23.80 32.82 -8.78
N CYS A 90 -24.25 34.07 -8.90
CA CYS A 90 -25.67 34.41 -8.96
C CYS A 90 -26.20 34.50 -10.40
N GLY A 91 -25.39 34.16 -11.40
CA GLY A 91 -25.77 34.21 -12.81
C GLY A 91 -26.40 32.92 -13.34
N ARG A 92 -26.59 32.88 -14.66
CA ARG A 92 -27.03 31.71 -15.44
C ARG A 92 -26.21 31.58 -16.72
N LEU A 93 -26.08 30.34 -17.22
CA LEU A 93 -25.46 30.09 -18.52
C LEU A 93 -26.40 30.53 -19.65
N GLY A 94 -25.98 31.53 -20.41
CA GLY A 94 -26.64 31.98 -21.63
C GLY A 94 -26.07 31.30 -22.87
N THR A 95 -26.88 31.20 -23.92
CA THR A 95 -26.45 30.66 -25.21
C THR A 95 -26.89 31.55 -26.36
N THR A 96 -26.05 31.69 -27.38
CA THR A 96 -26.41 32.31 -28.67
C THR A 96 -26.19 31.29 -29.79
N LYS A 97 -27.28 30.84 -30.40
CA LYS A 97 -27.25 29.86 -31.50
C LYS A 97 -27.12 30.55 -32.85
N ASN A 98 -26.12 30.15 -33.64
CA ASN A 98 -25.99 30.57 -35.03
C ASN A 98 -26.56 29.48 -35.96
N LYS A 99 -27.72 29.76 -36.54
CA LYS A 99 -28.44 28.82 -37.43
C LYS A 99 -27.75 28.63 -38.79
N GLN A 100 -26.93 29.57 -39.25
CA GLN A 100 -26.34 29.52 -40.59
C GLN A 100 -25.18 28.52 -40.67
N ASN A 101 -24.38 28.41 -39.61
CA ASN A 101 -23.23 27.51 -39.54
C ASN A 101 -23.38 26.38 -38.51
N GLY A 102 -24.54 26.26 -37.85
CA GLY A 102 -24.83 25.16 -36.92
C GLY A 102 -24.00 25.20 -35.62
N THR A 103 -23.61 26.38 -35.15
CA THR A 103 -22.78 26.55 -33.95
C THR A 103 -23.52 27.24 -32.80
N THR A 104 -23.06 27.06 -31.57
CA THR A 104 -23.56 27.72 -30.36
C THR A 104 -22.41 28.36 -29.59
N SER A 105 -22.60 29.61 -29.18
CA SER A 105 -21.71 30.30 -28.23
C SER A 105 -22.35 30.38 -26.85
N PHE A 106 -21.50 30.47 -25.83
CA PHE A 106 -21.88 30.38 -24.42
C PHE A 106 -21.30 31.56 -23.63
N PHE A 107 -22.05 32.04 -22.64
CA PHE A 107 -21.64 33.14 -21.75
C PHE A 107 -22.32 32.99 -20.39
N ILE A 108 -21.76 33.59 -19.34
CA ILE A 108 -22.44 33.73 -18.03
C ILE A 108 -23.15 35.07 -18.00
N ASN A 109 -24.47 35.03 -17.83
CA ASN A 109 -25.30 36.20 -17.58
C ASN A 109 -25.36 36.46 -16.07
N CYS A 110 -24.67 37.49 -15.59
CA CYS A 110 -24.64 37.87 -14.17
C CYS A 110 -25.90 38.66 -13.79
N ASN A 111 -27.05 38.01 -13.89
CA ASN A 111 -28.39 38.60 -13.73
C ASN A 111 -28.93 38.61 -12.29
N ASN A 112 -28.15 38.11 -11.33
CA ASN A 112 -28.54 37.98 -9.93
C ASN A 112 -29.82 37.14 -9.72
N ASP A 113 -30.01 36.10 -10.54
CA ASP A 113 -31.05 35.08 -10.33
C ASP A 113 -30.81 34.26 -9.05
N GLY A 114 -29.58 34.32 -8.51
CA GLY A 114 -29.21 33.83 -7.19
C GLY A 114 -28.64 32.42 -7.20
N ALA A 115 -27.92 32.12 -6.11
CA ALA A 115 -27.40 30.80 -5.75
C ALA A 115 -28.43 30.03 -4.91
N GLN A 116 -28.34 28.70 -4.87
CA GLN A 116 -29.19 27.88 -4.01
C GLN A 116 -28.54 27.65 -2.64
N LEU A 117 -29.34 27.70 -1.57
CA LEU A 117 -28.95 27.27 -0.24
C LEU A 117 -29.97 26.27 0.31
N ASN A 118 -29.52 25.07 0.64
CA ASN A 118 -30.32 24.06 1.34
C ASN A 118 -29.91 23.99 2.80
N HIS A 119 -30.88 23.86 3.69
CA HIS A 119 -30.69 23.42 5.07
C HIS A 119 -31.25 22.02 5.21
N ALA A 120 -30.44 21.13 5.74
CA ALA A 120 -30.79 19.73 5.89
C ALA A 120 -30.32 19.19 7.25
N THR A 121 -30.90 18.06 7.66
CA THR A 121 -30.48 17.29 8.83
C THR A 121 -30.18 15.86 8.44
N ALA A 122 -29.16 15.26 9.04
CA ALA A 122 -28.84 13.85 8.91
C ALA A 122 -29.02 13.14 10.25
N HIS A 123 -30.19 12.55 10.49
CA HIS A 123 -30.51 11.90 11.76
C HIS A 123 -29.71 10.61 11.95
N GLY A 124 -29.12 10.42 13.13
CA GLY A 124 -28.34 9.22 13.44
C GLY A 124 -27.00 9.16 12.71
N ILE A 125 -26.45 10.30 12.30
CA ILE A 125 -25.10 10.44 11.74
C ILE A 125 -24.30 11.39 12.62
N ARG A 126 -23.10 10.97 13.01
CA ARG A 126 -22.11 11.72 13.79
C ARG A 126 -20.89 12.06 12.95
N VAL A 127 -20.10 13.01 13.42
CA VAL A 127 -18.78 13.35 12.88
C VAL A 127 -17.87 12.11 12.84
N SER A 128 -17.90 11.27 13.88
CA SER A 128 -17.12 10.03 13.94
C SER A 128 -17.45 9.06 12.81
N ASP A 129 -18.73 8.97 12.40
CA ASP A 129 -19.16 8.07 11.31
C ASP A 129 -18.52 8.43 9.96
N ILE A 130 -18.14 9.71 9.79
CA ILE A 130 -17.47 10.22 8.58
C ILE A 130 -15.95 10.13 8.69
N MET A 131 -15.42 10.31 9.90
CA MET A 131 -13.98 10.38 10.18
C MET A 131 -13.32 9.01 10.37
N GLU A 132 -14.00 8.08 11.02
CA GLU A 132 -13.47 6.73 11.33
C GLU A 132 -13.65 5.74 10.16
N SER A 133 -14.39 6.15 9.13
CA SER A 133 -14.55 5.35 7.93
C SER A 133 -13.33 5.50 7.03
N ASP A 134 -12.78 4.35 6.66
CA ASP A 134 -11.74 4.20 5.65
C ASP A 134 -12.27 4.57 4.24
N TYR A 135 -13.57 4.50 4.02
CA TYR A 135 -14.24 4.87 2.76
C TYR A 135 -15.02 6.16 2.93
N ASN A 136 -15.23 6.93 1.86
CA ASN A 136 -16.21 8.02 1.91
C ASN A 136 -17.61 7.42 2.09
N PRO A 137 -18.30 7.65 3.23
CA PRO A 137 -19.58 7.01 3.47
C PRO A 137 -20.62 7.43 2.44
N TYR A 138 -21.43 6.49 1.94
CA TYR A 138 -22.45 6.78 0.93
C TYR A 138 -23.39 7.94 1.31
N VAL A 139 -23.68 8.12 2.59
CA VAL A 139 -24.53 9.21 3.10
C VAL A 139 -23.94 10.60 2.84
N VAL A 140 -22.61 10.73 2.73
CA VAL A 140 -21.95 12.01 2.44
C VAL A 140 -22.33 12.54 1.06
N ARG A 141 -22.69 11.66 0.11
CA ARG A 141 -23.18 12.05 -1.22
C ARG A 141 -24.49 12.83 -1.14
N ASP A 142 -25.31 12.56 -0.13
CA ASP A 142 -26.58 13.25 0.09
C ASP A 142 -26.38 14.60 0.80
N PHE A 143 -25.14 14.94 1.20
CA PHE A 143 -24.79 16.24 1.80
C PHE A 143 -24.50 17.32 0.76
N PHE A 144 -24.60 17.00 -0.54
CA PHE A 144 -24.35 17.92 -1.64
C PHE A 144 -25.65 18.23 -2.41
N PRO A 145 -25.86 19.49 -2.83
CA PRO A 145 -26.95 19.84 -3.71
C PRO A 145 -26.61 19.51 -5.18
N LEU A 146 -27.62 19.47 -6.07
CA LEU A 146 -27.42 19.38 -7.52
C LEU A 146 -26.60 18.15 -8.00
N ASN A 147 -26.76 17.00 -7.34
CA ASN A 147 -26.13 15.75 -7.77
C ASN A 147 -26.53 15.36 -9.21
N GLY A 148 -25.54 15.09 -10.07
CA GLY A 148 -25.75 14.65 -11.46
C GLY A 148 -26.18 15.77 -12.43
N VAL A 149 -26.03 17.03 -12.03
CA VAL A 149 -26.28 18.19 -12.90
C VAL A 149 -25.00 18.50 -13.68
N GLN A 150 -25.09 18.57 -15.01
CA GLN A 150 -23.97 18.97 -15.87
C GLN A 150 -23.85 20.49 -16.00
N ASN A 151 -22.64 20.98 -16.25
CA ASN A 151 -22.37 22.43 -16.35
C ASN A 151 -23.22 23.14 -17.41
N VAL A 152 -23.53 22.49 -18.53
CA VAL A 152 -24.42 23.03 -19.57
C VAL A 152 -25.87 23.26 -19.09
N GLU A 153 -26.30 22.58 -18.02
CA GLU A 153 -27.66 22.71 -17.47
C GLU A 153 -27.84 23.99 -16.63
N ALA A 154 -26.79 24.78 -16.42
CA ALA A 154 -26.84 26.05 -15.69
C ALA A 154 -27.63 27.18 -16.39
N ALA A 155 -28.21 26.88 -17.56
CA ALA A 155 -29.23 27.74 -18.17
C ALA A 155 -30.51 27.75 -17.33
N SER A 156 -30.85 26.62 -16.69
CA SER A 156 -32.02 26.47 -15.81
C SER A 156 -31.66 26.21 -14.35
N GLN A 157 -30.47 25.65 -14.08
CA GLN A 157 -29.96 25.41 -12.73
C GLN A 157 -29.10 26.58 -12.22
N PRO A 158 -29.00 26.80 -10.90
CA PRO A 158 -28.08 27.78 -10.32
C PRO A 158 -26.62 27.45 -10.63
N CYS A 159 -25.81 28.46 -10.99
CA CYS A 159 -24.36 28.27 -11.18
C CYS A 159 -23.63 27.85 -9.90
N PHE A 160 -24.21 28.11 -8.74
CA PHE A 160 -23.68 27.77 -7.43
C PHE A 160 -24.79 27.33 -6.47
N ALA A 161 -24.52 26.27 -5.71
CA ALA A 161 -25.40 25.78 -4.68
C ALA A 161 -24.61 25.35 -3.44
N VAL A 162 -25.20 25.58 -2.27
CA VAL A 162 -24.67 25.17 -0.97
C VAL A 162 -25.73 24.33 -0.26
N GLN A 163 -25.30 23.30 0.44
CA GLN A 163 -26.12 22.59 1.41
C GLN A 163 -25.41 22.59 2.76
N VAL A 164 -26.12 23.05 3.78
CA VAL A 164 -25.71 22.98 5.18
C VAL A 164 -26.47 21.82 5.81
N THR A 165 -25.75 20.75 6.14
CA THR A 165 -26.31 19.55 6.75
C THR A 165 -25.90 19.46 8.21
N GLU A 166 -26.87 19.55 9.12
CA GLU A 166 -26.68 19.33 10.56
C GLU A 166 -26.64 17.84 10.88
N LEU A 167 -25.58 17.42 11.57
CA LEU A 167 -25.36 16.09 12.12
C LEU A 167 -25.70 16.10 13.62
N GLU A 168 -25.62 14.95 14.30
CA GLU A 168 -25.86 14.91 15.76
C GLU A 168 -24.87 15.76 16.57
N ASP A 169 -23.62 15.85 16.11
CA ASP A 169 -22.51 16.54 16.79
C ASP A 169 -21.63 17.36 15.83
N GLY A 170 -22.13 17.66 14.63
CA GLY A 170 -21.38 18.35 13.58
C GLY A 170 -22.23 19.09 12.56
N ILE A 171 -21.56 19.84 11.70
CA ILE A 171 -22.16 20.53 10.55
C ILE A 171 -21.31 20.23 9.32
N PHE A 172 -21.93 19.80 8.23
CA PHE A 172 -21.30 19.66 6.94
C PHE A 172 -21.76 20.78 5.99
N ILE A 173 -20.83 21.49 5.37
CA ILE A 173 -21.12 22.52 4.37
C ILE A 173 -20.63 22.01 3.01
N GLY A 174 -21.54 21.43 2.23
CA GLY A 174 -21.30 20.93 0.88
C GLY A 174 -21.60 21.98 -0.18
N CYS A 175 -20.69 22.16 -1.13
CA CYS A 175 -20.85 23.10 -2.24
C CYS A 175 -20.86 22.36 -3.57
N SER A 176 -21.72 22.79 -4.49
CA SER A 176 -21.76 22.37 -5.88
C SER A 176 -21.59 23.59 -6.76
N ASN A 177 -20.51 23.65 -7.54
CA ASN A 177 -20.22 24.76 -8.42
C ASN A 177 -20.10 24.31 -9.86
N ASN A 178 -20.64 25.15 -10.75
CA ASN A 178 -20.44 24.97 -12.17
C ASN A 178 -18.96 25.23 -12.53
N HIS A 179 -18.29 24.22 -13.08
CA HIS A 179 -16.86 24.27 -13.36
C HIS A 179 -16.51 25.20 -14.54
N VAL A 180 -17.48 25.58 -15.37
CA VAL A 180 -17.35 26.63 -16.40
C VAL A 180 -17.16 28.02 -15.76
N VAL A 181 -17.64 28.19 -14.52
CA VAL A 181 -17.55 29.47 -13.81
C VAL A 181 -16.21 29.59 -13.08
N VAL A 182 -15.70 28.53 -12.47
CA VAL A 182 -14.49 28.59 -11.63
C VAL A 182 -13.71 27.29 -11.63
N ASP A 183 -12.38 27.42 -11.51
CA ASP A 183 -11.50 26.34 -11.07
C ASP A 183 -11.38 26.31 -9.53
N GLY A 184 -10.62 25.33 -9.01
CA GLY A 184 -10.38 25.19 -7.56
C GLY A 184 -9.74 26.41 -6.90
N THR A 185 -8.83 27.11 -7.58
CA THR A 185 -8.18 28.33 -7.04
C THR A 185 -9.22 29.44 -6.82
N SER A 186 -10.07 29.67 -7.82
CA SER A 186 -11.13 30.68 -7.76
C SER A 186 -12.23 30.30 -6.76
N PHE A 187 -12.61 29.02 -6.69
CA PHE A 187 -13.58 28.53 -5.71
C PHE A 187 -13.11 28.77 -4.27
N TRP A 188 -11.89 28.39 -3.93
CA TRP A 188 -11.37 28.57 -2.57
C TRP A 188 -11.12 30.04 -2.21
N HIS A 189 -10.86 30.90 -3.19
CA HIS A 189 -10.86 32.36 -2.99
C HIS A 189 -12.25 32.86 -2.57
N PHE A 190 -13.31 32.46 -3.25
CA PHE A 190 -14.67 32.76 -2.82
C PHE A 190 -14.99 32.21 -1.43
N TYR A 191 -14.68 30.94 -1.18
CA TYR A 191 -14.98 30.29 0.11
C TYR A 191 -14.29 31.01 1.27
N ASN A 192 -13.02 31.40 1.10
CA ASN A 192 -12.30 32.22 2.07
C ASN A 192 -13.01 33.54 2.34
N SER A 193 -13.39 34.25 1.27
CA SER A 193 -14.09 35.54 1.34
C SER A 193 -15.43 35.41 2.08
N TRP A 194 -16.15 34.31 1.87
CA TRP A 194 -17.38 34.02 2.61
C TRP A 194 -17.11 33.78 4.10
N THR A 195 -16.07 33.03 4.46
CA THR A 195 -15.70 32.82 5.87
C THR A 195 -15.22 34.10 6.57
N GLU A 196 -14.56 35.01 5.85
CA GLU A 196 -14.22 36.36 6.35
C GLU A 196 -15.49 37.17 6.63
N ILE A 197 -16.41 37.24 5.66
CA ILE A 197 -17.66 37.97 5.84
C ILE A 197 -18.50 37.37 6.98
N SER A 198 -18.51 36.05 7.12
CA SER A 198 -19.17 35.35 8.24
C SER A 198 -18.61 35.76 9.61
N ARG A 199 -17.31 36.01 9.70
CA ARG A 199 -16.65 36.52 10.91
C ARG A 199 -16.85 38.02 11.16
N GLY A 200 -17.60 38.71 10.30
CA GLY A 200 -17.94 40.13 10.44
C GLY A 200 -16.97 41.09 9.74
N PHE A 201 -16.05 40.59 8.91
CA PHE A 201 -15.21 41.47 8.10
C PHE A 201 -16.06 42.19 7.03
N ASN A 202 -15.93 43.51 6.95
CA ASN A 202 -16.67 44.33 5.98
C ASN A 202 -15.96 44.46 4.63
N VAL A 203 -14.67 44.11 4.58
CA VAL A 203 -13.85 44.08 3.36
C VAL A 203 -13.13 42.74 3.34
N ILE A 204 -13.18 42.07 2.18
CA ILE A 204 -12.50 40.80 1.96
C ILE A 204 -11.02 41.03 1.70
N SER A 205 -10.17 40.10 2.11
CA SER A 205 -8.70 40.23 2.00
C SER A 205 -8.20 40.27 0.56
N LYS A 206 -8.95 39.67 -0.37
CA LYS A 206 -8.61 39.59 -1.78
C LYS A 206 -9.83 39.91 -2.64
N ILE A 207 -9.76 40.98 -3.43
CA ILE A 207 -10.86 41.39 -4.33
C ILE A 207 -10.80 40.53 -5.61
N PRO A 208 -11.93 39.97 -6.08
CA PRO A 208 -11.95 39.19 -7.32
C PRO A 208 -11.82 40.07 -8.56
N PHE A 209 -10.96 39.64 -9.48
CA PHE A 209 -10.84 40.20 -10.82
C PHE A 209 -11.72 39.39 -11.78
N LEU A 210 -12.84 39.99 -12.21
CA LEU A 210 -13.92 39.29 -12.92
C LEU A 210 -13.79 39.33 -14.45
N LYS A 211 -12.99 40.24 -14.99
CA LYS A 211 -12.84 40.41 -16.44
C LYS A 211 -12.09 39.22 -17.02
N ARG A 212 -12.75 38.47 -17.92
CA ARG A 212 -12.12 37.36 -18.64
C ARG A 212 -11.56 37.86 -19.96
N GLN A 213 -10.24 37.79 -20.10
CA GLN A 213 -9.57 37.91 -21.38
C GLN A 213 -8.65 36.72 -21.51
N PHE A 214 -8.77 36.01 -22.62
CA PHE A 214 -7.86 34.91 -22.90
C PHE A 214 -6.48 35.50 -23.22
N PRO A 215 -5.38 34.97 -22.64
CA PRO A 215 -4.08 35.64 -22.64
C PRO A 215 -3.38 35.63 -24.00
N PHE A 216 -3.96 35.00 -25.03
CA PHE A 216 -3.37 34.87 -26.35
C PHE A 216 -4.19 35.58 -27.41
N ASN A 217 -3.50 36.35 -28.25
CA ASN A 217 -4.06 36.90 -29.46
C ASN A 217 -3.95 35.83 -30.58
N ILE A 218 -4.89 34.89 -30.60
CA ILE A 218 -4.95 33.82 -31.59
C ILE A 218 -5.65 34.36 -32.85
N ASN A 219 -5.05 34.19 -34.03
CA ASN A 219 -5.70 34.55 -35.29
C ASN A 219 -7.06 33.84 -35.39
N HIS A 220 -8.13 34.57 -35.70
CA HIS A 220 -9.53 34.08 -35.68
C HIS A 220 -10.19 33.92 -34.29
N PHE A 221 -9.56 34.37 -33.22
CA PHE A 221 -10.22 34.50 -31.92
C PHE A 221 -11.22 35.68 -31.95
N SER A 222 -12.51 35.39 -32.03
CA SER A 222 -13.54 36.35 -31.66
C SER A 222 -13.67 36.38 -30.14
N ASP A 223 -14.11 37.51 -29.58
CA ASP A 223 -14.45 37.60 -28.15
C ASP A 223 -15.54 36.58 -27.72
N ARG A 224 -16.19 35.92 -28.69
CA ARG A 224 -17.26 34.95 -28.49
C ARG A 224 -17.03 33.69 -29.30
N ILE A 225 -16.52 32.65 -28.64
CA ILE A 225 -16.25 31.33 -29.21
C ILE A 225 -17.56 30.60 -29.47
N SER A 226 -17.67 29.95 -30.62
CA SER A 226 -18.83 29.12 -31.00
C SER A 226 -18.40 27.68 -31.27
N ILE A 227 -19.13 26.71 -30.72
CA ILE A 227 -18.87 25.28 -30.88
C ILE A 227 -19.96 24.64 -31.76
N PRO A 228 -19.61 23.67 -32.64
CA PRO A 228 -20.61 22.90 -33.39
C PRO A 228 -21.65 22.24 -32.48
N ASN A 229 -22.94 22.39 -32.81
CA ASN A 229 -24.04 21.93 -31.96
C ASN A 229 -23.99 20.43 -31.66
N GLU A 230 -23.49 19.62 -32.59
CA GLU A 230 -23.32 18.17 -32.45
C GLU A 230 -22.33 17.78 -31.34
N ARG A 231 -21.30 18.59 -31.10
CA ARG A 231 -20.32 18.35 -30.03
C ARG A 231 -20.93 18.58 -28.64
N VAL A 232 -21.87 19.53 -28.54
CA VAL A 232 -22.59 19.89 -27.29
C VAL A 232 -23.75 18.95 -26.98
N ASN A 233 -24.48 18.48 -28.00
CA ASN A 233 -25.72 17.70 -27.82
C ASN A 233 -25.51 16.18 -27.68
N ALA A 234 -24.26 15.71 -27.61
CA ALA A 234 -23.94 14.29 -27.42
C ALA A 234 -24.23 13.86 -25.97
N GLY A 235 -25.52 13.72 -25.62
CA GLY A 235 -26.05 13.54 -24.27
C GLY A 235 -25.78 12.19 -23.59
N HIS A 236 -24.53 11.74 -23.53
CA HIS A 236 -24.16 10.62 -22.67
C HIS A 236 -23.85 11.15 -21.28
N ARG A 237 -24.86 11.14 -20.39
CA ARG A 237 -24.61 11.32 -18.95
C ARG A 237 -23.77 10.16 -18.46
N PHE A 238 -22.63 10.48 -17.85
CA PHE A 238 -21.82 9.47 -17.18
C PHE A 238 -22.59 8.96 -15.96
N ILE A 239 -22.92 7.68 -15.95
CA ILE A 239 -23.48 7.02 -14.77
C ILE A 239 -22.33 6.22 -14.17
N PRO A 240 -21.86 6.56 -12.95
CA PRO A 240 -20.78 5.82 -12.31
C PRO A 240 -21.17 4.33 -12.20
N PRO A 241 -20.31 3.40 -12.63
CA PRO A 241 -20.59 1.98 -12.48
C PRO A 241 -20.90 1.62 -11.01
N PRO A 242 -21.84 0.70 -10.73
CA PRO A 242 -22.31 0.40 -9.37
C PRO A 242 -21.20 -0.07 -8.41
N MET A 243 -20.06 -0.52 -8.94
CA MET A 243 -18.98 -1.17 -8.21
C MET A 243 -17.82 -0.22 -7.82
N LEU A 244 -17.92 1.07 -8.16
CA LEU A 244 -16.94 2.09 -7.77
C LEU A 244 -17.01 2.38 -6.27
N ARG A 245 -15.83 2.37 -5.64
CA ARG A 245 -15.65 2.77 -4.25
C ARG A 245 -14.66 3.92 -4.18
N GLU A 246 -14.90 4.85 -3.27
CA GLU A 246 -13.97 5.93 -2.96
C GLU A 246 -13.30 5.64 -1.62
N ARG A 247 -12.02 5.28 -1.68
CA ARG A 247 -11.20 4.91 -0.53
C ARG A 247 -10.32 6.08 -0.10
N VAL A 248 -10.29 6.37 1.20
CA VAL A 248 -9.56 7.50 1.78
C VAL A 248 -8.23 7.04 2.37
N PHE A 249 -7.10 7.38 1.76
CA PHE A 249 -5.76 7.03 2.23
C PHE A 249 -5.09 8.21 2.93
N HIS A 250 -4.56 7.99 4.13
CA HIS A 250 -3.89 9.02 4.93
C HIS A 250 -2.38 8.83 4.90
N PHE A 251 -1.65 9.70 4.20
CA PHE A 251 -0.19 9.67 4.17
C PHE A 251 0.36 10.63 5.25
N THR A 252 1.11 10.10 6.22
CA THR A 252 1.74 10.93 7.25
C THR A 252 2.82 11.82 6.66
N LYS A 253 3.18 12.88 7.40
CA LYS A 253 4.30 13.74 7.05
C LYS A 253 5.59 12.95 6.81
N GLU A 254 5.88 11.95 7.66
CA GLU A 254 7.06 11.10 7.52
C GLU A 254 6.99 10.23 6.27
N SER A 255 5.83 9.64 5.97
CA SER A 255 5.64 8.83 4.77
C SER A 255 5.80 9.64 3.50
N VAL A 256 5.18 10.83 3.45
CA VAL A 256 5.32 11.78 2.33
C VAL A 256 6.77 12.19 2.15
N ALA A 257 7.46 12.54 3.25
CA ALA A 257 8.87 12.92 3.21
C ALA A 257 9.77 11.77 2.74
N LYS A 258 9.51 10.53 3.20
CA LYS A 258 10.23 9.32 2.78
C LYS A 258 10.03 9.04 1.28
N LEU A 259 8.79 9.11 0.79
CA LEU A 259 8.50 8.92 -0.63
C LEU A 259 9.21 9.97 -1.48
N LYS A 260 9.15 11.24 -1.10
CA LYS A 260 9.86 12.33 -1.77
C LYS A 260 11.37 12.09 -1.78
N ALA A 261 11.95 11.78 -0.63
CA ALA A 261 13.39 11.55 -0.50
C ALA A 261 13.85 10.36 -1.35
N LYS A 262 13.08 9.26 -1.33
CA LYS A 262 13.35 8.06 -2.11
C LYS A 262 13.28 8.32 -3.62
N ALA A 263 12.22 8.99 -4.10
CA ALA A 263 12.07 9.31 -5.52
C ALA A 263 13.21 10.22 -6.04
N ASN A 264 13.58 11.24 -5.26
CA ASN A 264 14.69 12.12 -5.59
C ASN A 264 16.04 11.40 -5.59
N LEU A 265 16.26 10.47 -4.65
CA LEU A 265 17.47 9.65 -4.59
C LEU A 265 17.57 8.70 -5.78
N GLU A 266 16.49 8.00 -6.13
CA GLU A 266 16.43 7.06 -7.26
C GLU A 266 16.79 7.76 -8.59
N MET A 267 16.35 9.02 -8.76
CA MET A 267 16.59 9.79 -9.98
C MET A 267 17.76 10.78 -9.89
N ASN A 268 18.52 10.76 -8.78
CA ASN A 268 19.63 11.68 -8.53
C ASN A 268 19.28 13.17 -8.80
N THR A 269 18.14 13.61 -8.26
CA THR A 269 17.58 14.96 -8.47
C THR A 269 17.06 15.54 -7.16
N THR A 270 16.66 16.81 -7.17
CA THR A 270 15.95 17.47 -6.07
C THR A 270 14.63 18.10 -6.52
N LYS A 271 14.28 17.94 -7.80
CA LYS A 271 13.15 18.62 -8.45
C LYS A 271 11.81 17.95 -8.18
N ILE A 272 11.78 16.68 -7.77
CA ILE A 272 10.53 15.92 -7.57
C ILE A 272 9.87 16.40 -6.27
N SER A 273 8.64 16.90 -6.39
CA SER A 273 7.84 17.38 -5.27
C SER A 273 7.21 16.23 -4.47
N SER A 274 6.74 16.53 -3.26
CA SER A 274 6.01 15.56 -2.41
C SER A 274 4.78 15.00 -3.12
N LEU A 275 4.01 15.87 -3.77
CA LEU A 275 2.80 15.49 -4.50
C LEU A 275 3.14 14.52 -5.65
N GLN A 276 4.15 14.86 -6.46
CA GLN A 276 4.59 14.02 -7.58
C GLN A 276 5.05 12.63 -7.11
N ALA A 277 5.81 12.55 -6.00
CA ALA A 277 6.26 11.28 -5.46
C ALA A 277 5.11 10.39 -4.96
N VAL A 278 4.13 10.99 -4.27
CA VAL A 278 2.94 10.25 -3.78
C VAL A 278 2.07 9.78 -4.94
N LEU A 279 1.81 10.64 -5.93
CA LEU A 279 1.00 10.28 -7.11
C LEU A 279 1.66 9.18 -7.95
N ALA A 280 2.97 9.25 -8.17
CA ALA A 280 3.71 8.21 -8.87
C ALA A 280 3.67 6.86 -8.12
N HIS A 281 3.78 6.90 -6.79
CA HIS A 281 3.66 5.70 -5.98
C HIS A 281 2.26 5.08 -6.12
N VAL A 282 1.21 5.88 -6.02
CA VAL A 282 -0.19 5.44 -6.22
C VAL A 282 -0.39 4.88 -7.62
N TRP A 283 -0.01 5.64 -8.66
CA TRP A 283 -0.20 5.25 -10.05
C TRP A 283 0.42 3.88 -10.35
N ARG A 284 1.70 3.72 -9.99
CA ARG A 284 2.43 2.48 -10.21
C ARG A 284 1.85 1.32 -9.39
N SER A 285 1.45 1.56 -8.14
CA SER A 285 0.82 0.54 -7.30
C SER A 285 -0.53 0.08 -7.86
N VAL A 286 -1.38 0.99 -8.32
CA VAL A 286 -2.66 0.63 -8.94
C VAL A 286 -2.45 -0.18 -10.22
N ILE A 287 -1.55 0.25 -11.10
CA ILE A 287 -1.23 -0.49 -12.33
C ILE A 287 -0.68 -1.89 -12.02
N CYS A 288 0.18 -2.01 -11.00
CA CYS A 288 0.68 -3.31 -10.54
C CYS A 288 -0.46 -4.21 -10.04
N CYS A 289 -1.41 -3.66 -9.27
CA CYS A 289 -2.53 -4.43 -8.71
C CYS A 289 -3.53 -4.91 -9.76
N ARG A 290 -3.68 -4.18 -10.88
CA ARG A 290 -4.59 -4.54 -11.96
C ARG A 290 -4.08 -5.65 -12.88
N CYS A 291 -2.80 -6.02 -12.80
CA CYS A 291 -2.19 -7.07 -13.63
C CYS A 291 -2.47 -6.91 -15.14
N LEU A 292 -2.38 -5.68 -15.64
CA LEU A 292 -2.70 -5.33 -17.02
C LEU A 292 -1.67 -5.90 -18.00
N ASP A 293 -2.07 -6.06 -19.26
CA ASP A 293 -1.14 -6.41 -20.33
C ASP A 293 -0.06 -5.31 -20.47
N LEU A 294 1.21 -5.73 -20.56
CA LEU A 294 2.38 -4.84 -20.55
C LEU A 294 2.46 -3.90 -21.76
N SER A 295 1.71 -4.18 -22.83
CA SER A 295 1.62 -3.35 -24.03
C SER A 295 0.54 -2.27 -23.96
N GLN A 296 -0.39 -2.37 -23.00
CA GLN A 296 -1.43 -1.36 -22.82
C GLN A 296 -0.84 -0.02 -22.37
N GLU A 297 -1.48 1.06 -22.79
CA GLU A 297 -1.13 2.40 -22.32
C GLU A 297 -1.86 2.71 -21.01
N THR A 298 -1.18 3.49 -20.17
CA THR A 298 -1.76 4.15 -19.02
C THR A 298 -1.42 5.63 -19.07
N THR A 299 -2.38 6.46 -18.68
CA THR A 299 -2.25 7.91 -18.71
C THR A 299 -2.44 8.47 -17.32
N PHE A 300 -1.59 9.41 -16.92
CA PHE A 300 -1.78 10.20 -15.70
C PHE A 300 -1.88 11.68 -16.07
N GLU A 301 -3.00 12.31 -15.71
CA GLU A 301 -3.26 13.73 -15.93
C GLU A 301 -3.12 14.53 -14.64
N VAL A 302 -2.40 15.65 -14.72
CA VAL A 302 -2.25 16.63 -13.65
C VAL A 302 -2.65 18.01 -14.15
N SER A 303 -3.63 18.64 -13.50
CA SER A 303 -4.01 20.03 -13.82
C SER A 303 -3.00 21.03 -13.27
N ILE A 304 -2.59 21.98 -14.10
CA ILE A 304 -1.57 22.99 -13.80
C ILE A 304 -2.23 24.37 -13.72
N ASP A 305 -1.96 25.11 -12.64
CA ASP A 305 -2.38 26.51 -12.49
C ASP A 305 -1.50 27.41 -13.37
N MET A 306 -2.12 28.08 -14.34
CA MET A 306 -1.43 28.90 -15.33
C MET A 306 -1.29 30.37 -14.92
N ARG A 307 -1.91 30.81 -13.82
CA ARG A 307 -1.95 32.23 -13.40
C ARG A 307 -0.56 32.87 -13.34
N GLU A 308 0.39 32.18 -12.70
CA GLU A 308 1.78 32.65 -12.52
C GLU A 308 2.73 32.24 -13.66
N ARG A 309 2.27 31.39 -14.58
CA ARG A 309 3.08 30.83 -15.68
C ARG A 309 2.98 31.64 -16.97
N LEU A 310 1.98 32.51 -17.06
CA LEU A 310 1.78 33.43 -18.16
C LEU A 310 2.70 34.64 -18.02
N ASN A 311 2.99 35.28 -19.15
CA ASN A 311 3.82 36.46 -19.26
C ASN A 311 3.08 37.52 -20.13
N PRO A 312 2.49 38.56 -19.51
CA PRO A 312 2.46 38.79 -18.06
C PRO A 312 1.58 37.78 -17.30
N PRO A 313 1.82 37.56 -15.99
CA PRO A 313 0.93 36.76 -15.15
C PRO A 313 -0.49 37.30 -15.15
N LEU A 314 -1.47 36.43 -14.87
CA LEU A 314 -2.86 36.88 -14.70
C LEU A 314 -2.97 37.79 -13.46
N PRO A 315 -3.90 38.76 -13.47
CA PRO A 315 -4.10 39.66 -12.35
C PRO A 315 -4.33 38.92 -11.03
N GLU A 316 -3.82 39.50 -9.94
CA GLU A 316 -4.12 39.00 -8.61
C GLU A 316 -5.63 38.99 -8.37
N GLY A 317 -6.15 37.85 -7.91
CA GLY A 317 -7.58 37.68 -7.67
C GLY A 317 -8.38 37.30 -8.91
N PHE A 318 -7.73 36.97 -10.03
CA PHE A 318 -8.39 36.41 -11.21
C PHE A 318 -9.38 35.31 -10.84
N PHE A 319 -10.66 35.54 -11.18
CA PHE A 319 -11.78 34.70 -10.83
C PHE A 319 -12.40 34.06 -12.08
N GLY A 320 -12.03 32.80 -12.30
CA GLY A 320 -12.38 32.00 -13.47
C GLY A 320 -11.56 30.72 -13.55
N ASN A 321 -11.61 30.02 -14.67
CA ASN A 321 -10.67 28.92 -14.94
C ASN A 321 -9.34 29.48 -15.44
N ALA A 322 -8.23 28.97 -14.90
CA ALA A 322 -6.90 29.15 -15.46
C ALA A 322 -6.03 27.91 -15.26
N ILE A 323 -6.56 26.77 -15.72
CA ILE A 323 -5.94 25.46 -15.60
C ILE A 323 -5.59 24.88 -16.97
N CYS A 324 -4.48 24.14 -17.04
CA CYS A 324 -4.10 23.36 -18.21
C CYS A 324 -3.81 21.91 -17.78
N PRO A 325 -4.42 20.89 -18.39
CA PRO A 325 -4.06 19.51 -18.12
C PRO A 325 -2.67 19.22 -18.70
N ALA A 326 -1.83 18.54 -17.92
CA ALA A 326 -0.60 17.92 -18.39
C ALA A 326 -0.73 16.41 -18.26
N THR A 327 -0.57 15.71 -19.38
CA THR A 327 -0.75 14.26 -19.46
C THR A 327 0.58 13.55 -19.66
N VAL A 328 0.74 12.42 -18.98
CA VAL A 328 1.83 11.45 -19.19
C VAL A 328 1.20 10.15 -19.64
N THR A 329 1.45 9.75 -20.90
CA THR A 329 1.00 8.46 -21.43
C THR A 329 2.20 7.56 -21.69
N ILE A 330 2.20 6.39 -21.09
CA ILE A 330 3.29 5.41 -21.15
C ILE A 330 2.73 3.99 -21.18
N LYS A 331 3.55 3.01 -21.58
CA LYS A 331 3.14 1.60 -21.51
C LYS A 331 3.19 1.10 -20.06
N THR A 332 2.23 0.26 -19.69
CA THR A 332 2.16 -0.36 -18.36
C THR A 332 3.43 -1.16 -18.05
N GLY A 333 4.02 -1.87 -19.03
CA GLY A 333 5.28 -2.57 -18.85
C GLY A 333 6.44 -1.65 -18.53
N GLU A 334 6.57 -0.55 -19.26
CA GLU A 334 7.59 0.47 -19.04
C GLU A 334 7.47 1.11 -17.65
N LEU A 335 6.24 1.44 -17.22
CA LEU A 335 5.97 1.96 -15.88
C LEU A 335 6.41 0.98 -14.77
N LEU A 336 6.24 -0.33 -14.99
CA LEU A 336 6.53 -1.36 -14.00
C LEU A 336 8.01 -1.80 -13.99
N GLU A 337 8.69 -1.74 -15.13
CA GLU A 337 10.13 -2.02 -15.27
C GLU A 337 10.99 -1.01 -14.50
N HIS A 338 10.55 0.25 -14.43
CA HIS A 338 11.24 1.30 -13.70
C HIS A 338 10.83 1.40 -12.22
N GLU A 339 11.71 1.97 -11.41
CA GLU A 339 11.40 2.38 -10.03
C GLU A 339 10.40 3.54 -10.02
N PHE A 340 9.63 3.70 -8.93
CA PHE A 340 8.57 4.71 -8.89
C PHE A 340 9.08 6.16 -8.97
N GLY A 341 10.35 6.42 -8.59
CA GLY A 341 10.99 7.72 -8.77
C GLY A 341 11.08 8.15 -10.24
N TRP A 342 11.21 7.20 -11.17
CA TRP A 342 11.19 7.50 -12.60
C TRP A 342 9.81 7.99 -13.04
N ALA A 343 8.73 7.33 -12.61
CA ALA A 343 7.37 7.78 -12.88
C ALA A 343 7.11 9.18 -12.29
N ALA A 344 7.64 9.46 -11.09
CA ALA A 344 7.56 10.79 -10.49
C ALA A 344 8.31 11.85 -11.31
N LEU A 345 9.45 11.48 -11.92
CA LEU A 345 10.18 12.34 -12.84
C LEU A 345 9.39 12.59 -14.14
N GLN A 346 8.73 11.59 -14.70
CA GLN A 346 7.88 11.77 -15.89
C GLN A 346 6.76 12.78 -15.63
N ILE A 347 6.09 12.71 -14.48
CA ILE A 347 5.10 13.72 -14.06
C ILE A 347 5.76 15.10 -13.90
N ASN A 348 6.96 15.16 -13.33
CA ASN A 348 7.70 16.42 -13.16
C ASN A 348 8.04 17.09 -14.50
N GLU A 349 8.58 16.32 -15.44
CA GLU A 349 8.97 16.77 -16.77
C GLU A 349 7.76 17.22 -17.57
N ALA A 350 6.66 16.45 -17.54
CA ALA A 350 5.41 16.87 -18.16
C ALA A 350 4.92 18.22 -17.62
N ILE A 351 4.93 18.42 -16.30
CA ILE A 351 4.53 19.71 -15.70
C ILE A 351 5.49 20.85 -16.05
N ALA A 352 6.78 20.57 -16.17
CA ALA A 352 7.79 21.56 -16.54
C ALA A 352 7.64 22.02 -18.01
N LEU A 353 7.22 21.13 -18.91
CA LEU A 353 7.00 21.43 -20.33
C LEU A 353 5.73 22.24 -20.62
N HIS A 354 4.82 22.37 -19.65
CA HIS A 354 3.59 23.17 -19.80
C HIS A 354 3.84 24.61 -19.37
N ASP A 355 4.49 25.35 -20.26
CA ASP A 355 4.68 26.79 -20.19
C ASP A 355 3.65 27.54 -21.06
N GLN A 356 3.81 28.86 -21.17
CA GLN A 356 2.95 29.70 -21.98
C GLN A 356 2.90 29.28 -23.46
N GLU A 357 4.03 28.91 -24.06
CA GLU A 357 4.09 28.58 -25.49
C GLU A 357 3.39 27.25 -25.76
N LYS A 358 3.60 26.26 -24.88
CA LYS A 358 2.86 24.99 -24.97
C LYS A 358 1.36 25.20 -24.88
N LEU A 359 0.92 26.04 -23.94
CA LEU A 359 -0.48 26.40 -23.76
C LEU A 359 -1.06 27.06 -25.02
N LYS A 360 -0.33 28.03 -25.59
CA LYS A 360 -0.73 28.71 -26.83
C LYS A 360 -0.92 27.70 -27.97
N CYS A 361 0.03 26.79 -28.19
CA CYS A 361 -0.07 25.75 -29.21
C CYS A 361 -1.29 24.84 -29.02
N ILE A 362 -1.59 24.45 -27.78
CA ILE A 362 -2.76 23.62 -27.45
C ILE A 362 -4.05 24.33 -27.88
N TYR A 363 -4.21 25.61 -27.54
CA TYR A 363 -5.44 26.35 -27.86
C TYR A 363 -5.52 26.78 -29.31
N GLU A 364 -4.40 27.09 -29.97
CA GLU A 364 -4.39 27.29 -31.42
C GLU A 364 -4.87 26.03 -32.16
N SER A 365 -4.41 24.85 -31.73
CA SER A 365 -4.89 23.58 -32.28
C SER A 365 -6.38 23.34 -31.97
N TRP A 366 -6.79 23.53 -30.72
CA TRP A 366 -8.18 23.32 -30.29
C TRP A 366 -9.15 24.28 -30.99
N MET A 367 -8.76 25.52 -31.27
CA MET A 367 -9.60 26.49 -31.98
C MET A 367 -9.93 26.07 -33.43
N ASN A 368 -9.10 25.22 -34.05
CA ASN A 368 -9.37 24.70 -35.40
C ASN A 368 -10.44 23.60 -35.42
N ASP A 369 -10.55 22.81 -34.35
CA ASP A 369 -11.58 21.78 -34.15
C ASP A 369 -12.00 21.74 -32.67
N PRO A 370 -12.87 22.66 -32.24
CA PRO A 370 -13.20 22.82 -30.82
C PRO A 370 -14.02 21.64 -30.30
N GLU A 371 -13.48 20.97 -29.29
CA GLU A 371 -14.10 19.85 -28.60
C GLU A 371 -14.40 20.17 -27.13
N VAL A 372 -15.34 19.42 -26.54
CA VAL A 372 -15.66 19.47 -25.11
C VAL A 372 -15.29 18.15 -24.46
N VAL A 373 -14.84 18.19 -23.20
CA VAL A 373 -14.38 17.00 -22.50
C VAL A 373 -15.56 16.07 -22.18
N LYS A 374 -15.41 14.78 -22.50
CA LYS A 374 -16.36 13.71 -22.19
C LYS A 374 -15.71 12.68 -21.27
N LEU A 375 -16.04 12.73 -19.99
CA LEU A 375 -15.46 11.83 -18.99
C LEU A 375 -15.82 10.35 -19.21
N GLY A 376 -16.96 10.06 -19.85
CA GLY A 376 -17.41 8.69 -20.11
C GLY A 376 -16.61 7.92 -21.16
N ASP A 377 -15.78 8.61 -21.96
CA ASP A 377 -14.98 8.00 -23.03
C ASP A 377 -13.55 7.66 -22.57
N LEU A 378 -13.20 7.95 -21.30
CA LEU A 378 -11.86 7.74 -20.80
C LEU A 378 -11.56 6.25 -20.54
N PRO A 379 -10.37 5.76 -20.94
CA PRO A 379 -9.95 4.39 -20.64
C PRO A 379 -9.89 4.12 -19.13
N SER A 380 -10.11 2.87 -18.73
CA SER A 380 -10.02 2.48 -17.30
C SER A 380 -8.63 2.71 -16.68
N ASN A 381 -7.57 2.79 -17.49
CA ASN A 381 -6.18 3.06 -17.08
C ASN A 381 -5.77 4.53 -17.17
N TYR A 382 -6.77 5.41 -17.26
CA TYR A 382 -6.60 6.85 -17.20
C TYR A 382 -6.79 7.32 -15.75
N PHE A 383 -5.80 8.05 -15.23
CA PHE A 383 -5.80 8.60 -13.88
C PHE A 383 -5.84 10.11 -13.96
N MET A 384 -6.67 10.73 -13.14
CA MET A 384 -6.83 12.19 -13.12
C MET A 384 -6.66 12.71 -11.70
N LEU A 385 -5.71 13.63 -11.54
CA LEU A 385 -5.57 14.37 -10.29
C LEU A 385 -6.68 15.41 -10.18
N ASN A 386 -7.35 15.39 -9.04
CA ASN A 386 -8.25 16.43 -8.61
C ASN A 386 -7.76 17.09 -7.33
N ASN A 387 -8.01 18.39 -7.19
CA ASN A 387 -7.62 19.19 -6.03
C ASN A 387 -6.08 19.20 -5.80
N SER A 388 -5.62 19.80 -4.70
CA SER A 388 -4.19 19.91 -4.40
C SER A 388 -3.95 20.10 -2.90
N PRO A 389 -2.85 19.56 -2.35
CA PRO A 389 -2.50 19.76 -0.94
C PRO A 389 -2.20 21.23 -0.60
N ARG A 390 -2.05 22.13 -1.60
CA ARG A 390 -1.85 23.57 -1.40
C ARG A 390 -3.11 24.29 -0.91
N PHE A 391 -4.29 23.70 -1.09
CA PHE A 391 -5.54 24.28 -0.63
C PHE A 391 -5.72 23.96 0.86
N ASP A 392 -5.08 24.77 1.70
CA ASP A 392 -5.22 24.68 3.15
C ASP A 392 -6.65 25.02 3.58
N PHE A 393 -7.49 24.00 3.71
CA PHE A 393 -8.86 24.18 4.16
C PHE A 393 -9.00 24.38 5.66
N TYR A 394 -7.98 24.05 6.46
CA TYR A 394 -8.03 24.24 7.91
C TYR A 394 -8.05 25.72 8.33
N LYS A 395 -7.84 26.64 7.38
CA LYS A 395 -7.95 28.09 7.62
C LYS A 395 -9.36 28.66 7.45
N TYR A 396 -10.30 27.92 6.82
CA TYR A 396 -11.63 28.42 6.50
C TYR A 396 -12.59 28.31 7.70
N ASP A 397 -12.59 29.35 8.53
CA ASP A 397 -13.37 29.40 9.77
C ASP A 397 -14.52 30.41 9.66
N PHE A 398 -15.76 29.93 9.82
CA PHE A 398 -16.98 30.77 9.81
C PHE A 398 -17.17 31.61 11.07
N GLY A 399 -16.30 31.47 12.07
CA GLY A 399 -16.33 32.15 13.37
C GLY A 399 -16.55 31.22 14.55
N TRP A 400 -16.71 29.92 14.32
CA TRP A 400 -16.96 28.93 15.36
C TRP A 400 -15.93 27.80 15.42
N GLY A 401 -14.89 27.86 14.60
CA GLY A 401 -13.80 26.90 14.60
C GLY A 401 -13.45 26.39 13.21
N LYS A 402 -12.27 25.78 13.15
CA LYS A 402 -11.70 25.22 11.93
C LYS A 402 -12.44 23.96 11.49
N PRO A 403 -12.47 23.65 10.19
CA PRO A 403 -12.98 22.38 9.71
C PRO A 403 -12.08 21.23 10.16
N ILE A 404 -12.67 20.04 10.25
CA ILE A 404 -12.05 18.79 10.67
C ILE A 404 -11.47 18.06 9.45
N THR A 405 -12.24 17.99 8.37
CA THR A 405 -11.85 17.28 7.15
C THR A 405 -12.60 17.79 5.92
N HIS A 406 -12.06 17.44 4.76
CA HIS A 406 -12.64 17.64 3.44
C HIS A 406 -13.27 16.35 2.93
N ARG A 407 -14.40 16.44 2.22
CA ARG A 407 -14.96 15.32 1.44
C ARG A 407 -15.43 15.78 0.06
N SER A 408 -15.31 14.89 -0.91
CA SER A 408 -15.81 15.08 -2.27
C SER A 408 -17.23 14.54 -2.43
N GLY A 409 -18.00 15.18 -3.32
CA GLY A 409 -19.34 14.71 -3.70
C GLY A 409 -19.34 13.75 -4.90
N ILE A 410 -20.52 13.24 -5.27
CA ILE A 410 -20.66 12.25 -6.35
C ILE A 410 -20.24 12.78 -7.72
N GLY A 411 -20.36 14.08 -7.98
CA GLY A 411 -19.86 14.72 -9.22
C GLY A 411 -18.35 14.57 -9.41
N ASN A 412 -17.63 14.15 -8.37
CA ASN A 412 -16.20 13.87 -8.41
C ASN A 412 -15.84 12.38 -8.48
N MET A 413 -16.81 11.47 -8.60
CA MET A 413 -16.56 10.02 -8.62
C MET A 413 -16.42 9.47 -10.05
N LEU A 414 -15.17 9.18 -10.44
CA LEU A 414 -14.81 8.57 -11.73
C LEU A 414 -13.68 7.54 -11.49
N GLU A 415 -13.69 6.41 -12.21
CA GLU A 415 -12.59 5.42 -12.13
C GLU A 415 -11.24 6.10 -12.41
N GLY A 416 -10.25 5.87 -11.55
CA GLY A 416 -8.91 6.44 -11.68
C GLY A 416 -8.78 7.89 -11.20
N LYS A 417 -9.88 8.53 -10.74
CA LYS A 417 -9.83 9.88 -10.16
C LYS A 417 -9.25 9.84 -8.75
N ILE A 418 -8.29 10.73 -8.49
CA ILE A 418 -7.59 10.86 -7.22
C ILE A 418 -7.75 12.29 -6.73
N THR A 419 -8.51 12.50 -5.66
CA THR A 419 -8.63 13.81 -5.01
C THR A 419 -7.62 13.93 -3.88
N VAL A 420 -6.75 14.96 -3.94
CA VAL A 420 -5.71 15.19 -2.94
C VAL A 420 -6.00 16.42 -2.09
N SER A 421 -5.82 16.27 -0.79
CA SER A 421 -6.11 17.26 0.23
C SER A 421 -4.97 17.30 1.27
N PRO A 422 -4.64 18.45 1.89
CA PRO A 422 -3.72 18.45 3.04
C PRO A 422 -4.31 17.63 4.19
N GLY A 423 -3.45 16.91 4.92
CA GLY A 423 -3.86 16.35 6.22
C GLY A 423 -3.73 17.38 7.33
N GLN A 424 -4.22 17.03 8.53
CA GLN A 424 -4.25 17.93 9.69
C GLN A 424 -2.85 18.35 10.15
N GLU A 425 -1.86 17.49 9.96
CA GLU A 425 -0.46 17.81 10.19
C GLU A 425 0.16 18.41 8.92
N GLU A 426 0.86 19.53 9.04
CA GLU A 426 1.57 20.14 7.92
C GLU A 426 2.54 19.16 7.25
N GLY A 427 2.39 18.97 5.94
CA GLY A 427 3.18 18.03 5.14
C GLY A 427 2.58 16.63 5.01
N SER A 428 1.49 16.33 5.73
CA SER A 428 0.68 15.13 5.51
C SER A 428 -0.32 15.33 4.36
N MET A 429 -0.80 14.23 3.76
CA MET A 429 -1.76 14.25 2.65
C MET A 429 -2.88 13.25 2.85
N ILE A 430 -4.09 13.60 2.42
CA ILE A 430 -5.26 12.72 2.36
C ILE A 430 -5.61 12.54 0.88
N LEU A 431 -5.75 11.28 0.45
CA LEU A 431 -6.08 10.90 -0.91
C LEU A 431 -7.43 10.18 -0.92
N GLU A 432 -8.45 10.77 -1.55
CA GLU A 432 -9.71 10.10 -1.87
C GLU A 432 -9.54 9.48 -3.28
N ILE A 433 -9.42 8.16 -3.36
CA ILE A 433 -9.13 7.42 -4.60
C ILE A 433 -10.37 6.64 -5.03
N CYS A 434 -10.88 6.90 -6.23
CA CYS A 434 -12.04 6.23 -6.80
C CYS A 434 -11.59 5.13 -7.77
N LEU A 435 -11.83 3.87 -7.41
CA LEU A 435 -11.43 2.69 -8.18
C LEU A 435 -12.47 1.57 -8.06
N SER A 436 -12.36 0.55 -8.90
CA SER A 436 -13.13 -0.69 -8.79
C SER A 436 -12.88 -1.36 -7.43
N SER A 437 -13.90 -2.05 -6.89
CA SER A 437 -13.80 -2.73 -5.61
C SER A 437 -12.66 -3.75 -5.56
N GLU A 438 -12.42 -4.47 -6.66
CA GLU A 438 -11.34 -5.44 -6.82
C GLU A 438 -9.97 -4.77 -6.77
N THR A 439 -9.84 -3.62 -7.44
CA THR A 439 -8.59 -2.85 -7.49
C THR A 439 -8.25 -2.28 -6.11
N ILE A 440 -9.25 -1.74 -5.39
CA ILE A 440 -9.03 -1.24 -4.02
C ILE A 440 -8.60 -2.37 -3.09
N GLN A 441 -9.26 -3.52 -3.16
CA GLN A 441 -8.89 -4.66 -2.32
C GLN A 441 -7.43 -5.09 -2.59
N ALA A 442 -7.04 -5.22 -3.86
CA ALA A 442 -5.67 -5.56 -4.23
C ALA A 442 -4.66 -4.50 -3.73
N LEU A 443 -5.01 -3.22 -3.82
CA LEU A 443 -4.19 -2.11 -3.34
C LEU A 443 -4.07 -2.08 -1.80
N GLU A 444 -5.12 -2.46 -1.08
CA GLU A 444 -5.11 -2.60 0.38
C GLU A 444 -4.29 -3.80 0.85
N GLU A 445 -4.21 -4.85 0.04
CA GLU A 445 -3.40 -6.05 0.27
C GLU A 445 -1.93 -5.85 -0.14
N ASP A 446 -1.62 -4.84 -0.96
CA ASP A 446 -0.26 -4.54 -1.39
C ASP A 446 0.60 -4.03 -0.23
N ILE A 447 1.61 -4.82 0.14
CA ILE A 447 2.50 -4.56 1.28
C ILE A 447 3.34 -3.30 1.04
N ILE A 448 3.73 -3.03 -0.21
CA ILE A 448 4.60 -1.90 -0.56
C ILE A 448 3.82 -0.60 -0.40
N PHE A 449 2.59 -0.56 -0.90
CA PHE A 449 1.66 0.56 -0.74
C PHE A 449 1.24 0.74 0.73
N GLY A 450 0.91 -0.37 1.40
CA GLY A 450 0.57 -0.45 2.83
C GLY A 450 1.59 0.16 3.78
N PHE A 451 2.87 0.22 3.40
CA PHE A 451 3.94 0.77 4.23
C PHE A 451 3.86 2.30 4.40
N PHE A 452 3.19 3.02 3.50
CA PHE A 452 3.26 4.48 3.41
C PHE A 452 1.99 5.23 3.83
N TYR A 453 0.89 4.56 4.17
CA TYR A 453 -0.33 5.22 4.65
C TYR A 453 -0.80 4.68 6.03
N LEU A 454 -1.54 5.51 6.75
CA LEU A 454 -2.26 5.15 7.98
C LEU A 454 -3.64 4.61 7.63
N ARG A 455 -4.01 3.48 8.24
CA ARG A 455 -5.40 3.02 8.28
C ARG A 455 -6.13 3.81 9.36
N THR A 456 -7.21 4.51 9.04
CA THR A 456 -8.02 5.27 10.00
C THR A 456 -8.87 4.31 10.81
N ASN A 457 -8.19 3.59 11.70
CA ASN A 457 -8.75 2.97 12.88
C ASN A 457 -7.55 2.58 13.74
N TYR A 458 -7.49 3.11 14.97
CA TYR A 458 -6.67 2.57 16.06
C TYR A 458 -7.08 1.13 16.45
N HIS A 459 -7.85 0.45 15.60
CA HIS A 459 -8.33 -0.91 15.70
C HIS A 459 -8.24 -1.71 14.39
N CYS A 460 -7.35 -1.36 13.45
CA CYS A 460 -7.05 -2.24 12.33
C CYS A 460 -5.56 -2.32 11.98
N ASN A 461 -4.75 -2.66 12.98
CA ASN A 461 -3.87 -3.80 12.72
C ASN A 461 -4.81 -5.00 12.60
N ARG A 462 -4.92 -5.58 11.39
CA ARG A 462 -5.45 -6.92 11.09
C ARG A 462 -6.97 -7.06 10.86
N ILE A 463 -7.42 -7.05 9.60
CA ILE A 463 -8.62 -7.68 8.98
C ILE A 463 -8.50 -7.25 7.49
N PHE A 464 -8.20 -8.03 6.44
CA PHE A 464 -8.54 -9.39 6.03
C PHE A 464 -7.30 -10.25 5.75
N GLN A 465 -6.98 -11.13 6.69
CA GLN A 465 -6.80 -12.54 6.35
C GLN A 465 -7.97 -13.21 7.07
N ALA A 466 -8.59 -14.27 6.53
CA ALA A 466 -9.36 -15.16 7.39
C ALA A 466 -8.43 -15.54 8.54
N SER A 467 -8.68 -15.01 9.74
CA SER A 467 -7.59 -14.78 10.68
C SER A 467 -6.97 -16.12 11.06
N GLU A 468 -5.75 -16.30 10.57
CA GLU A 468 -5.02 -17.54 10.57
C GLU A 468 -4.70 -17.96 12.00
N ILE A 469 -4.24 -19.20 12.19
CA ILE A 469 -3.75 -19.71 13.48
C ILE A 469 -2.82 -18.69 14.19
N TYR A 470 -1.95 -17.99 13.46
CA TYR A 470 -1.10 -16.94 14.05
C TYR A 470 -1.88 -15.75 14.63
N TYR A 471 -2.88 -15.26 13.89
CA TYR A 471 -3.70 -14.11 14.26
C TYR A 471 -4.65 -14.43 15.40
N PHE A 472 -5.07 -15.69 15.49
CA PHE A 472 -5.89 -16.21 16.57
C PHE A 472 -5.31 -15.87 17.95
N ARG A 473 -4.01 -16.05 18.24
CA ARG A 473 -3.52 -15.81 19.61
C ARG A 473 -3.52 -14.35 20.06
N ILE A 474 -3.08 -13.44 19.20
CA ILE A 474 -2.88 -12.04 19.54
C ILE A 474 -4.22 -11.30 19.50
N ASN A 475 -5.08 -11.62 18.51
CA ASN A 475 -6.36 -10.95 18.35
C ASN A 475 -7.51 -11.66 19.08
N CYS A 476 -7.54 -12.99 19.20
CA CYS A 476 -8.63 -13.66 19.94
C CYS A 476 -8.69 -13.17 21.38
N ARG A 477 -7.54 -12.87 22.01
CA ARG A 477 -7.53 -12.28 23.35
C ARG A 477 -8.19 -10.90 23.38
N ALA A 478 -7.74 -10.01 22.50
CA ALA A 478 -8.31 -8.67 22.39
C ALA A 478 -9.80 -8.68 22.02
N GLU A 479 -10.21 -9.58 21.11
CA GLU A 479 -11.60 -9.72 20.69
C GLU A 479 -12.48 -10.38 21.77
N PHE A 480 -11.91 -11.31 22.55
CA PHE A 480 -12.58 -11.87 23.74
C PHE A 480 -12.77 -10.77 24.78
N ASP A 481 -11.74 -9.97 25.06
CA ASP A 481 -11.83 -8.85 26.00
C ASP A 481 -12.90 -7.83 25.56
N LYS A 482 -12.92 -7.44 24.28
CA LYS A 482 -13.96 -6.55 23.71
C LYS A 482 -15.38 -7.13 23.82
N ALA A 483 -15.51 -8.44 23.65
CA ALA A 483 -16.79 -9.15 23.75
C ALA A 483 -17.17 -9.52 25.20
N GLY A 484 -16.37 -9.14 26.20
CA GLY A 484 -16.60 -9.50 27.61
C GLY A 484 -16.40 -10.99 27.91
N ILE A 485 -15.65 -11.71 27.07
CA ILE A 485 -15.38 -13.14 27.18
C ILE A 485 -14.04 -13.34 27.91
N ASN A 486 -14.01 -14.26 28.88
CA ASN A 486 -12.81 -14.49 29.67
C ASN A 486 -11.67 -15.14 28.85
N ASN A 487 -10.50 -14.51 28.87
CA ASN A 487 -9.28 -14.96 28.19
C ASN A 487 -8.74 -16.34 28.61
N ARG A 488 -9.24 -16.94 29.69
CA ARG A 488 -8.89 -18.30 30.13
C ARG A 488 -9.21 -19.38 29.09
N PHE A 489 -10.14 -19.11 28.17
CA PHE A 489 -10.55 -20.06 27.14
C PHE A 489 -9.60 -20.10 25.93
N VAL A 490 -8.81 -19.06 25.69
CA VAL A 490 -7.91 -18.98 24.52
C VAL A 490 -6.89 -20.14 24.48
N PRO A 491 -6.20 -20.52 25.57
CA PRO A 491 -5.33 -21.70 25.57
C PRO A 491 -6.05 -23.01 25.26
N LEU A 492 -7.30 -23.17 25.70
CA LEU A 492 -8.12 -24.36 25.43
C LEU A 492 -8.43 -24.46 23.93
N ILE A 493 -8.84 -23.35 23.31
CA ILE A 493 -9.12 -23.29 21.88
C ILE A 493 -7.86 -23.64 21.08
N TRP A 494 -6.72 -23.05 21.44
CA TRP A 494 -5.43 -23.34 20.82
C TRP A 494 -5.04 -24.81 20.89
N LYS A 495 -5.18 -25.41 22.07
CA LYS A 495 -4.89 -26.83 22.27
C LYS A 495 -5.77 -27.69 21.37
N TYR A 496 -7.05 -27.35 21.23
CA TYR A 496 -7.99 -28.09 20.41
C TYR A 496 -7.67 -27.96 18.91
N VAL A 497 -7.47 -26.74 18.42
CA VAL A 497 -7.18 -26.46 17.00
C VAL A 497 -5.88 -27.11 16.55
N ILE A 498 -4.84 -27.16 17.38
CA ILE A 498 -3.58 -27.84 17.01
C ILE A 498 -3.78 -29.35 16.85
N GLN A 499 -4.64 -29.94 17.69
CA GLN A 499 -4.96 -31.37 17.61
C GLN A 499 -5.92 -31.66 16.44
N ASN A 500 -6.79 -30.71 16.11
CA ASN A 500 -7.86 -30.83 15.13
C ASN A 500 -7.91 -29.58 14.22
N PRO A 501 -6.96 -29.38 13.31
CA PRO A 501 -6.90 -28.16 12.48
C PRO A 501 -8.09 -28.02 11.53
N ASP A 502 -8.75 -29.14 11.22
CA ASP A 502 -9.92 -29.23 10.35
C ASP A 502 -11.25 -29.14 11.13
N CYS A 503 -11.23 -28.77 12.43
CA CYS A 503 -12.43 -28.71 13.26
C CYS A 503 -13.33 -27.51 12.92
N ASN A 504 -14.62 -27.67 13.16
CA ASN A 504 -15.52 -26.53 13.28
C ASN A 504 -15.40 -25.93 14.69
N TRP A 505 -15.72 -24.65 14.83
CA TRP A 505 -15.62 -23.99 16.14
C TRP A 505 -16.53 -24.62 17.19
N GLU A 506 -17.66 -25.16 16.74
CA GLU A 506 -18.68 -25.86 17.55
C GLU A 506 -18.15 -27.15 18.20
N ASP A 507 -17.09 -27.74 17.65
CA ASP A 507 -16.52 -29.00 18.14
C ASP A 507 -15.69 -28.80 19.43
N ILE A 508 -15.33 -27.55 19.74
CA ILE A 508 -14.52 -27.21 20.92
C ILE A 508 -15.42 -27.24 22.15
N PRO A 509 -15.24 -28.16 23.12
CA PRO A 509 -16.14 -28.27 24.25
C PRO A 509 -15.96 -27.11 25.24
N SER A 510 -17.02 -26.79 25.98
CA SER A 510 -16.97 -25.90 27.16
C SER A 510 -16.62 -24.42 26.88
N LEU A 511 -16.93 -23.90 25.70
CA LEU A 511 -16.89 -22.45 25.45
C LEU A 511 -18.26 -21.80 25.72
N PRO A 512 -18.32 -20.54 26.17
CA PRO A 512 -19.58 -19.81 26.27
C PRO A 512 -20.17 -19.56 24.88
N SER A 513 -21.51 -19.50 24.77
CA SER A 513 -22.21 -19.33 23.48
C SER A 513 -21.72 -18.11 22.67
N SER A 514 -21.42 -17.00 23.35
CA SER A 514 -20.87 -15.78 22.73
C SER A 514 -19.50 -16.00 22.09
N ALA A 515 -18.69 -16.94 22.61
CA ALA A 515 -17.41 -17.27 22.01
C ALA A 515 -17.59 -17.96 20.67
N TYR A 516 -18.49 -18.94 20.53
CA TYR A 516 -18.73 -19.58 19.24
C TYR A 516 -19.19 -18.58 18.17
N THR A 517 -20.09 -17.65 18.52
CA THR A 517 -20.53 -16.58 17.60
C THR A 517 -19.36 -15.72 17.13
N LEU A 518 -18.51 -15.27 18.07
CA LEU A 518 -17.34 -14.45 17.76
C LEU A 518 -16.32 -15.20 16.91
N LEU A 519 -16.04 -16.46 17.26
CA LEU A 519 -15.11 -17.34 16.56
C LEU A 519 -15.55 -17.55 15.11
N ARG A 520 -16.82 -17.90 14.89
CA ARG A 520 -17.39 -18.10 13.55
C ARG A 520 -17.36 -16.83 12.70
N ALA A 521 -17.62 -15.69 13.30
CA ALA A 521 -17.69 -14.42 12.58
C ALA A 521 -16.31 -13.88 12.19
N LYS A 522 -15.27 -14.16 12.98
CA LYS A 522 -13.97 -13.46 12.84
C LYS A 522 -12.79 -14.38 12.56
N PHE A 523 -12.87 -15.68 12.84
CA PHE A 523 -11.73 -16.59 12.81
C PHE A 523 -11.98 -17.85 11.98
N LYS A 524 -10.89 -18.43 11.44
CA LYS A 524 -10.89 -19.76 10.81
C LYS A 524 -9.86 -20.65 11.51
N ALA A 525 -10.20 -21.93 11.73
CA ALA A 525 -9.35 -22.85 12.48
C ALA A 525 -8.04 -23.18 11.75
N SER A 526 -8.09 -23.38 10.43
CA SER A 526 -6.93 -23.52 9.55
C SER A 526 -7.27 -22.96 8.16
N THR A 527 -6.27 -22.40 7.48
CA THR A 527 -6.40 -21.87 6.11
C THR A 527 -5.82 -22.81 5.06
N SER A 528 -4.91 -23.69 5.46
CA SER A 528 -4.30 -24.73 4.62
C SER A 528 -4.77 -26.12 5.00
N VAL A 529 -4.68 -27.04 4.03
CA VAL A 529 -5.04 -28.46 4.18
C VAL A 529 -3.93 -29.35 3.66
N VAL A 530 -3.70 -30.50 4.30
CA VAL A 530 -2.77 -31.51 3.80
C VAL A 530 -3.42 -32.20 2.59
N HIS A 531 -2.85 -32.00 1.42
CA HIS A 531 -3.34 -32.61 0.17
C HIS A 531 -2.86 -34.04 0.01
N SER A 532 -1.58 -34.30 0.27
CA SER A 532 -0.98 -35.63 0.21
C SER A 532 0.21 -35.77 1.14
N VAL A 533 0.52 -37.01 1.50
CA VAL A 533 1.63 -37.37 2.40
C VAL A 533 2.45 -38.46 1.74
N PHE A 534 3.77 -38.32 1.77
CA PHE A 534 4.72 -39.26 1.19
C PHE A 534 5.75 -39.67 2.23
N GLU A 535 6.00 -40.97 2.37
CA GLU A 535 7.00 -41.50 3.29
C GLU A 535 8.23 -42.02 2.55
N SER A 536 9.41 -41.85 3.15
CA SER A 536 10.63 -42.49 2.67
C SER A 536 10.60 -43.99 2.93
N ASN A 537 11.33 -44.77 2.12
CA ASN A 537 11.39 -46.23 2.26
C ASN A 537 11.90 -46.70 3.63
N ASP A 538 12.75 -45.91 4.29
CA ASP A 538 13.26 -46.18 5.63
C ASP A 538 12.33 -45.68 6.75
N GLY A 539 11.19 -45.07 6.42
CA GLY A 539 10.16 -44.57 7.35
C GLY A 539 10.59 -43.38 8.21
N VAL A 540 11.82 -42.89 8.07
CA VAL A 540 12.34 -41.83 8.95
C VAL A 540 12.11 -40.42 8.42
N THR A 541 11.65 -40.27 7.17
CA THR A 541 11.32 -38.99 6.56
C THR A 541 9.90 -39.01 6.00
N THR A 542 9.11 -37.99 6.32
CA THR A 542 7.76 -37.81 5.76
C THR A 542 7.68 -36.42 5.11
N LYS A 543 7.21 -36.36 3.87
CA LYS A 543 6.93 -35.13 3.12
C LYS A 543 5.42 -34.91 3.03
N LEU A 544 4.97 -33.71 3.34
CA LEU A 544 3.58 -33.28 3.20
C LEU A 544 3.51 -32.30 2.04
N LEU A 545 2.56 -32.51 1.15
CA LEU A 545 2.13 -31.51 0.17
C LEU A 545 0.91 -30.80 0.75
N ILE A 546 1.04 -29.50 0.99
CA ILE A 546 0.04 -28.68 1.66
C ILE A 546 -0.56 -27.72 0.64
N LYS A 547 -1.89 -27.76 0.51
CA LYS A 547 -2.65 -26.82 -0.31
C LYS A 547 -2.98 -25.58 0.53
N LEU A 548 -2.60 -24.42 0.02
CA LEU A 548 -2.80 -23.11 0.64
C LEU A 548 -4.17 -22.52 0.29
N GLN A 549 -4.54 -21.44 0.96
CA GLN A 549 -5.84 -20.78 0.78
C GLN A 549 -6.04 -20.24 -0.65
N ASN A 550 -4.97 -19.80 -1.30
CA ASN A 550 -4.97 -19.31 -2.69
C ASN A 550 -4.94 -20.44 -3.73
N GLY A 551 -5.01 -21.70 -3.28
CA GLY A 551 -4.97 -22.88 -4.15
C GLY A 551 -3.58 -23.35 -4.56
N ALA A 552 -2.51 -22.60 -4.24
CA ALA A 552 -1.14 -23.03 -4.47
C ALA A 552 -0.71 -24.15 -3.52
N PHE A 553 0.42 -24.79 -3.81
CA PHE A 553 0.97 -25.86 -3.00
C PHE A 553 2.38 -25.54 -2.51
N VAL A 554 2.67 -25.96 -1.28
CA VAL A 554 4.02 -25.97 -0.70
C VAL A 554 4.31 -27.31 -0.05
N GLU A 555 5.60 -27.60 0.09
CA GLU A 555 6.07 -28.82 0.74
C GLU A 555 6.56 -28.53 2.15
N SER A 556 6.30 -29.46 3.07
CA SER A 556 6.85 -29.47 4.42
C SER A 556 7.40 -30.86 4.71
N VAL A 557 8.57 -30.95 5.33
CA VAL A 557 9.23 -32.26 5.55
C VAL A 557 9.57 -32.44 7.01
N ILE A 558 9.19 -33.59 7.57
CA ILE A 558 9.65 -34.03 8.88
C ILE A 558 10.72 -35.11 8.72
N MET A 559 11.84 -34.89 9.41
CA MET A 559 12.93 -35.85 9.53
C MET A 559 13.04 -36.33 10.97
N ARG A 560 12.89 -37.63 11.18
CA ARG A 560 13.01 -38.31 12.47
C ARG A 560 14.41 -38.91 12.58
N TYR A 561 15.07 -38.63 13.67
CA TYR A 561 16.39 -39.15 14.00
C TYR A 561 16.25 -39.90 15.31
N ASP A 562 16.60 -41.17 15.29
CA ASP A 562 16.60 -42.02 16.45
C ASP A 562 17.85 -42.90 16.39
N SER A 563 18.59 -42.93 17.49
CA SER A 563 19.74 -43.81 17.68
C SER A 563 19.38 -45.30 17.73
N SER A 564 18.11 -45.63 18.02
CA SER A 564 17.59 -46.99 18.08
C SER A 564 17.11 -47.52 16.72
N LEU A 565 16.82 -46.65 15.74
CA LEU A 565 16.36 -47.00 14.38
C LEU A 565 17.49 -47.49 13.45
N GLY A 566 18.51 -48.16 14.01
CA GLY A 566 19.55 -48.87 13.27
C GLY A 566 20.90 -48.17 13.12
N LYS A 567 21.80 -48.83 12.38
CA LYS A 567 23.18 -48.39 12.13
C LYS A 567 23.26 -47.59 10.83
N LEU A 568 24.03 -46.50 10.82
CA LEU A 568 24.45 -45.78 9.61
C LEU A 568 25.88 -46.21 9.27
N ASN A 569 26.09 -46.87 8.12
CA ASN A 569 27.39 -47.46 7.73
C ASN A 569 28.00 -48.38 8.81
N GLY A 570 27.18 -49.18 9.49
CA GLY A 570 27.64 -50.07 10.55
C GLY A 570 27.91 -49.39 11.91
N LYS A 571 27.78 -48.06 12.03
CA LYS A 571 27.93 -47.32 13.30
C LYS A 571 26.56 -46.88 13.85
N PRO A 572 26.35 -46.87 15.18
CA PRO A 572 25.16 -46.27 15.78
C PRO A 572 25.01 -44.81 15.36
N ARG A 573 23.78 -44.38 15.06
CA ARG A 573 23.53 -42.97 14.73
C ARG A 573 23.84 -42.10 15.96
N PRO A 574 24.68 -41.06 15.84
CA PRO A 574 25.01 -40.19 16.97
C PRO A 574 23.84 -39.26 17.33
N GLY A 575 23.52 -39.15 18.62
CA GLY A 575 22.48 -38.27 19.18
C GLY A 575 21.30 -39.03 19.81
N GLY A 576 20.46 -38.32 20.55
CA GLY A 576 19.19 -38.86 21.08
C GLY A 576 18.02 -38.69 20.10
N PRO A 577 16.83 -39.22 20.42
CA PRO A 577 15.64 -39.09 19.57
C PRO A 577 15.30 -37.61 19.34
N ARG A 578 15.28 -37.18 18.07
CA ARG A 578 14.89 -35.82 17.65
C ARG A 578 14.07 -35.87 16.36
N SER A 579 13.06 -35.01 16.28
CA SER A 579 12.32 -34.73 15.04
C SER A 579 12.58 -33.31 14.60
N THR A 580 12.98 -33.13 13.34
CA THR A 580 13.26 -31.83 12.72
C THR A 580 12.26 -31.55 11.61
N LEU A 581 11.59 -30.41 11.70
CA LEU A 581 10.65 -29.92 10.70
C LEU A 581 11.37 -28.96 9.76
N CYS A 582 11.27 -29.21 8.46
CA CYS A 582 11.68 -28.31 7.38
C CYS A 582 10.46 -27.54 6.88
N VAL A 583 10.53 -26.21 6.98
CA VAL A 583 9.39 -25.31 6.72
C VAL A 583 9.66 -24.47 5.48
N SER A 584 8.64 -24.36 4.63
CA SER A 584 8.60 -23.45 3.49
C SER A 584 8.17 -22.04 3.93
N SER A 585 8.71 -21.03 3.28
CA SER A 585 8.44 -19.61 3.55
C SER A 585 7.83 -18.87 2.36
N GLN A 586 7.90 -19.43 1.15
CA GLN A 586 7.34 -18.87 -0.07
C GLN A 586 6.80 -19.98 -0.97
N VAL A 587 5.92 -19.63 -1.91
CA VAL A 587 5.59 -20.46 -3.07
C VAL A 587 6.59 -20.14 -4.18
N GLY A 588 7.51 -21.09 -4.43
CA GLY A 588 8.66 -20.84 -5.30
C GLY A 588 9.76 -20.05 -4.61
N CYS A 589 10.73 -19.50 -5.35
CA CYS A 589 11.83 -18.71 -4.78
C CYS A 589 12.38 -17.68 -5.78
N LYS A 590 12.57 -16.44 -5.31
CA LYS A 590 13.09 -15.32 -6.14
C LYS A 590 14.59 -15.41 -6.43
N MET A 591 15.34 -16.24 -5.69
CA MET A 591 16.81 -16.21 -5.71
C MET A 591 17.45 -16.89 -6.92
N GLY A 592 16.69 -17.73 -7.64
CA GLY A 592 17.13 -18.30 -8.93
C GLY A 592 18.38 -19.17 -8.85
N CYS A 593 18.69 -19.78 -7.70
CA CYS A 593 19.84 -20.68 -7.57
C CYS A 593 19.74 -21.82 -8.59
N THR A 594 20.73 -21.97 -9.46
CA THR A 594 20.66 -22.84 -10.64
C THR A 594 20.74 -24.33 -10.30
N PHE A 595 21.24 -24.66 -9.11
CA PHE A 595 21.26 -26.01 -8.55
C PHE A 595 20.02 -26.35 -7.70
N CYS A 596 19.03 -25.46 -7.62
CA CYS A 596 17.84 -25.63 -6.77
C CYS A 596 16.57 -25.74 -7.61
N ALA A 597 15.81 -26.81 -7.43
CA ALA A 597 14.54 -27.03 -8.12
C ALA A 597 13.55 -25.86 -7.89
N THR A 598 13.42 -25.41 -6.63
CA THR A 598 12.57 -24.26 -6.29
C THR A 598 13.05 -22.95 -6.92
N GLY A 599 14.36 -22.80 -7.12
CA GLY A 599 14.93 -21.66 -7.85
C GLY A 599 14.50 -21.63 -9.32
N THR A 600 14.38 -22.81 -9.96
CA THR A 600 13.94 -22.92 -11.36
C THR A 600 12.43 -22.73 -11.55
N MET A 601 11.62 -22.89 -10.49
CA MET A 601 10.17 -22.67 -10.53
C MET A 601 9.77 -21.18 -10.61
N GLY A 602 10.71 -20.27 -10.36
CA GLY A 602 10.44 -18.85 -10.17
C GLY A 602 9.73 -18.55 -8.85
N PHE A 603 9.47 -17.27 -8.59
CA PHE A 603 8.72 -16.80 -7.42
C PHE A 603 7.25 -16.61 -7.80
N LYS A 604 6.34 -17.09 -6.94
CA LYS A 604 4.89 -16.87 -7.11
C LYS A 604 4.33 -15.96 -6.01
N ASN A 605 4.49 -16.35 -4.74
CA ASN A 605 3.94 -15.60 -3.61
C ASN A 605 4.72 -15.86 -2.31
N ASN A 606 4.65 -14.91 -1.38
CA ASN A 606 5.06 -15.12 0.00
C ASN A 606 4.00 -15.93 0.76
N LEU A 607 4.43 -16.72 1.74
CA LEU A 607 3.50 -17.31 2.70
C LEU A 607 3.18 -16.31 3.80
N SER A 608 1.96 -16.35 4.29
CA SER A 608 1.61 -15.64 5.52
C SER A 608 2.25 -16.30 6.76
N SER A 609 2.28 -15.57 7.87
CA SER A 609 2.75 -16.13 9.15
C SER A 609 1.95 -17.37 9.59
N GLY A 610 0.63 -17.40 9.31
CA GLY A 610 -0.22 -18.54 9.64
C GLY A 610 0.04 -19.72 8.74
N GLU A 611 0.20 -19.55 7.43
CA GLU A 611 0.58 -20.64 6.51
C GLU A 611 1.95 -21.26 6.86
N ILE A 612 2.88 -20.45 7.39
CA ILE A 612 4.16 -20.95 7.92
C ILE A 612 3.94 -21.77 9.19
N VAL A 613 3.13 -21.29 10.14
CA VAL A 613 2.84 -22.01 11.40
C VAL A 613 1.99 -23.25 11.17
N GLU A 614 1.06 -23.23 10.23
CA GLU A 614 0.18 -24.35 9.91
C GLU A 614 0.97 -25.57 9.43
N GLN A 615 2.13 -25.38 8.79
CA GLN A 615 3.05 -26.49 8.49
C GLN A 615 3.52 -27.23 9.76
N LEU A 616 3.77 -26.49 10.86
CA LEU A 616 4.07 -27.09 12.16
C LEU A 616 2.84 -27.76 12.78
N VAL A 617 1.66 -27.16 12.64
CA VAL A 617 0.40 -27.73 13.15
C VAL A 617 0.12 -29.08 12.48
N HIS A 618 0.14 -29.13 11.15
CA HIS A 618 -0.10 -30.34 10.36
C HIS A 618 0.87 -31.46 10.73
N VAL A 619 2.15 -31.14 10.90
CA VAL A 619 3.18 -32.13 11.26
C VAL A 619 3.13 -32.53 12.73
N SER A 620 2.67 -31.66 13.64
CA SER A 620 2.54 -31.96 15.07
C SER A 620 1.58 -33.12 15.35
N ARG A 621 0.66 -33.41 14.40
CA ARG A 621 -0.21 -34.59 14.42
C ARG A 621 0.54 -35.90 14.17
N LEU A 622 1.69 -35.85 13.51
CA LEU A 622 2.49 -37.01 13.10
C LEU A 622 3.65 -37.29 14.06
N SER A 623 4.21 -36.27 14.71
CA SER A 623 5.33 -36.42 15.65
C SER A 623 5.53 -35.15 16.46
N THR A 624 6.07 -35.29 17.67
CA THR A 624 6.52 -34.15 18.48
C THR A 624 7.77 -33.52 17.85
N ILE A 625 7.65 -32.25 17.43
CA ILE A 625 8.74 -31.51 16.81
C ILE A 625 9.69 -30.92 17.85
N ARG A 626 10.99 -31.16 17.68
CA ARG A 626 12.06 -30.63 18.56
C ARG A 626 12.83 -29.50 17.90
N ASN A 627 13.00 -29.55 16.58
CA ASN A 627 13.81 -28.62 15.81
C ASN A 627 13.03 -28.12 14.60
N ILE A 628 13.25 -26.86 14.21
CA ILE A 628 12.67 -26.26 13.00
C ILE A 628 13.81 -25.69 12.17
N VAL A 629 13.78 -25.94 10.86
CA VAL A 629 14.71 -25.35 9.91
C VAL A 629 13.93 -24.71 8.77
N PHE A 630 14.23 -23.44 8.48
CA PHE A 630 13.67 -22.72 7.33
C PHE A 630 14.55 -23.01 6.12
N MET A 631 14.39 -24.22 5.58
CA MET A 631 15.15 -24.76 4.44
C MET A 631 14.22 -25.44 3.43
N GLY A 632 12.91 -25.14 3.50
CA GLY A 632 11.93 -25.58 2.52
C GLY A 632 11.94 -24.67 1.29
N MET A 633 10.77 -24.44 0.71
CA MET A 633 10.62 -23.55 -0.44
C MET A 633 10.75 -22.08 -0.02
N GLY A 634 11.51 -21.31 -0.80
CA GLY A 634 11.66 -19.86 -0.64
C GLY A 634 12.92 -19.39 0.08
N GLU A 635 13.19 -18.08 0.00
CA GLU A 635 14.21 -17.38 0.79
C GLU A 635 13.53 -16.74 2.02
N PRO A 636 13.74 -17.28 3.23
CA PRO A 636 13.04 -16.83 4.44
C PRO A 636 13.21 -15.34 4.72
N LEU A 637 14.41 -14.78 4.48
CA LEU A 637 14.66 -13.36 4.77
C LEU A 637 14.04 -12.40 3.76
N ASN A 638 13.56 -12.89 2.60
CA ASN A 638 12.72 -12.10 1.69
C ASN A 638 11.24 -12.10 2.11
N ASN A 639 10.85 -12.94 3.08
CA ASN A 639 9.54 -12.95 3.71
C ASN A 639 9.66 -12.60 5.21
N TYR A 640 10.41 -11.55 5.50
CA TYR A 640 10.93 -11.25 6.84
C TYR A 640 9.86 -11.06 7.92
N SER A 641 8.81 -10.28 7.65
CA SER A 641 7.73 -10.01 8.62
C SER A 641 7.00 -11.28 9.01
N SER A 642 6.50 -12.04 8.02
CA SER A 642 5.81 -13.32 8.24
C SER A 642 6.69 -14.35 8.93
N LEU A 643 8.00 -14.38 8.61
CA LEU A 643 8.99 -15.24 9.26
C LEU A 643 9.12 -14.91 10.75
N VAL A 644 9.40 -13.64 11.09
CA VAL A 644 9.58 -13.18 12.48
C VAL A 644 8.33 -13.48 13.29
N ASP A 645 7.17 -13.18 12.73
CA ASP A 645 5.88 -13.44 13.33
C ASP A 645 5.68 -14.95 13.58
N ALA A 646 5.84 -15.79 12.57
CA ALA A 646 5.72 -17.23 12.73
C ALA A 646 6.64 -17.80 13.82
N ILE A 647 7.90 -17.35 13.87
CA ILE A 647 8.86 -17.77 14.91
C ILE A 647 8.40 -17.36 16.31
N ARG A 648 7.84 -16.15 16.48
CA ARG A 648 7.29 -15.72 17.77
C ARG A 648 6.17 -16.63 18.26
N VAL A 649 5.34 -17.17 17.35
CA VAL A 649 4.33 -18.15 17.74
C VAL A 649 4.93 -19.53 18.02
N MET A 650 5.87 -20.00 17.20
CA MET A 650 6.55 -21.30 17.42
C MET A 650 7.30 -21.34 18.75
N THR A 651 7.85 -20.21 19.19
CA THR A 651 8.64 -20.10 20.43
C THR A 651 7.80 -19.92 21.68
N ALA A 652 6.52 -19.63 21.54
CA ALA A 652 5.63 -19.36 22.66
C ALA A 652 4.57 -20.48 22.83
N SER A 653 3.79 -20.43 23.92
CA SER A 653 2.76 -21.44 24.19
C SER A 653 1.71 -21.51 23.07
N PRO A 654 1.33 -22.70 22.58
CA PRO A 654 1.59 -24.01 23.18
C PRO A 654 2.84 -24.74 22.65
N PHE A 655 3.46 -24.29 21.57
CA PHE A 655 4.60 -25.00 20.94
C PHE A 655 5.89 -24.92 21.77
N GLN A 656 6.20 -23.75 22.33
CA GLN A 656 7.34 -23.51 23.25
C GLN A 656 8.68 -24.05 22.71
N ILE A 657 8.90 -23.95 21.39
CA ILE A 657 10.14 -24.40 20.79
C ILE A 657 11.23 -23.39 21.13
N SER A 658 12.31 -23.83 21.76
CA SER A 658 13.43 -22.94 22.09
C SER A 658 13.96 -22.27 20.82
N PRO A 659 14.19 -20.94 20.80
CA PRO A 659 14.78 -20.23 19.66
C PRO A 659 16.09 -20.87 19.17
N ARG A 660 16.89 -21.45 20.08
CA ARG A 660 18.14 -22.18 19.76
C ARG A 660 17.93 -23.50 19.00
N LYS A 661 16.69 -23.93 18.82
CA LYS A 661 16.29 -25.11 18.03
C LYS A 661 15.68 -24.73 16.69
N ILE A 662 15.57 -23.43 16.40
CA ILE A 662 15.10 -22.88 15.14
C ILE A 662 16.32 -22.37 14.37
N THR A 663 16.48 -22.84 13.14
CA THR A 663 17.54 -22.40 12.22
C THR A 663 16.92 -21.69 11.03
N VAL A 664 17.32 -20.43 10.82
CA VAL A 664 16.94 -19.67 9.61
C VAL A 664 18.07 -19.78 8.60
N SER A 665 17.79 -20.34 7.43
CA SER A 665 18.75 -20.37 6.32
C SER A 665 18.55 -19.17 5.40
N THR A 666 19.63 -18.62 4.86
CA THR A 666 19.56 -17.52 3.89
C THR A 666 20.68 -17.59 2.86
N VAL A 667 20.39 -17.12 1.64
CA VAL A 667 21.39 -16.90 0.59
C VAL A 667 22.26 -15.66 0.81
N GLY A 668 22.00 -14.88 1.87
CA GLY A 668 22.84 -13.74 2.27
C GLY A 668 22.17 -12.38 2.17
N ILE A 669 20.89 -12.25 2.53
CA ILE A 669 20.18 -10.96 2.53
C ILE A 669 20.72 -10.05 3.66
N ILE A 670 21.77 -9.28 3.38
CA ILE A 670 22.58 -8.54 4.37
C ILE A 670 21.73 -7.69 5.32
N HIS A 671 20.83 -6.86 4.79
CA HIS A 671 20.04 -5.95 5.62
C HIS A 671 19.08 -6.69 6.56
N ALA A 672 18.59 -7.87 6.16
CA ALA A 672 17.70 -8.69 6.98
C ALA A 672 18.48 -9.47 8.05
N ILE A 673 19.69 -9.97 7.72
CA ILE A 673 20.61 -10.58 8.69
C ILE A 673 20.90 -9.59 9.83
N ASN A 674 21.20 -8.32 9.48
CA ASN A 674 21.51 -7.28 10.47
C ASN A 674 20.34 -6.97 11.43
N LYS A 675 19.10 -7.20 11.00
CA LYS A 675 17.89 -7.01 11.82
C LYS A 675 17.52 -8.24 12.65
N LEU A 676 17.74 -9.45 12.10
CA LEU A 676 17.23 -10.72 12.64
C LEU A 676 17.54 -10.95 14.13
N HIS A 677 18.78 -10.67 14.55
CA HIS A 677 19.18 -10.86 15.94
C HIS A 677 18.41 -9.97 16.92
N ASN A 678 18.12 -8.72 16.53
CA ASN A 678 17.41 -7.77 17.38
C ASN A 678 15.93 -8.15 17.51
N ASP A 679 15.32 -8.56 16.41
CA ASP A 679 13.87 -8.83 16.35
C ASP A 679 13.50 -10.20 16.96
N VAL A 680 14.40 -11.19 16.82
CA VAL A 680 14.24 -12.54 17.37
C VAL A 680 15.60 -13.09 17.83
N PRO A 681 16.00 -12.84 19.10
CA PRO A 681 17.32 -13.23 19.59
C PRO A 681 17.46 -14.74 19.76
N ASN A 682 18.71 -15.22 19.76
CA ASN A 682 19.12 -16.62 19.99
C ASN A 682 18.76 -17.65 18.89
N LEU A 683 18.35 -17.21 17.70
CA LEU A 683 18.16 -18.11 16.55
C LEU A 683 19.48 -18.60 15.97
N ASN A 684 19.50 -19.85 15.49
CA ASN A 684 20.63 -20.32 14.70
C ASN A 684 20.54 -19.72 13.29
N LEU A 685 21.66 -19.22 12.77
CA LEU A 685 21.77 -18.72 11.40
C LEU A 685 22.53 -19.74 10.55
N ALA A 686 21.94 -20.14 9.43
CA ALA A 686 22.59 -20.88 8.37
C ALA A 686 22.74 -19.99 7.12
N VAL A 687 23.89 -20.05 6.47
CA VAL A 687 24.20 -19.26 5.28
C VAL A 687 24.50 -20.21 4.13
N SER A 688 23.66 -20.15 3.10
CA SER A 688 23.86 -20.77 1.80
C SER A 688 24.98 -20.05 1.07
N LEU A 689 26.23 -20.40 1.41
CA LEU A 689 27.45 -19.78 0.87
C LEU A 689 27.80 -20.35 -0.49
N HIS A 690 27.87 -21.69 -0.56
CA HIS A 690 28.05 -22.51 -1.76
C HIS A 690 29.29 -22.27 -2.64
N ALA A 691 30.00 -21.15 -2.51
CA ALA A 691 31.29 -20.94 -3.18
C ALA A 691 32.16 -19.94 -2.38
N PRO A 692 33.50 -20.12 -2.36
CA PRO A 692 34.41 -19.26 -1.63
C PRO A 692 34.86 -18.03 -2.44
N VAL A 693 34.49 -17.96 -3.72
CA VAL A 693 34.83 -16.87 -4.65
C VAL A 693 33.54 -16.31 -5.25
N GLN A 694 33.49 -14.98 -5.38
CA GLN A 694 32.29 -14.26 -5.82
C GLN A 694 31.81 -14.70 -7.21
N ASP A 695 32.71 -14.91 -8.17
CA ASP A 695 32.33 -15.24 -9.55
C ASP A 695 31.61 -16.59 -9.63
N ILE A 696 32.16 -17.61 -8.99
CA ILE A 696 31.54 -18.94 -8.88
C ILE A 696 30.20 -18.81 -8.15
N ARG A 697 30.15 -18.03 -7.07
CA ARG A 697 28.90 -17.79 -6.32
C ARG A 697 27.83 -17.17 -7.20
N CYS A 698 28.16 -16.17 -7.99
CA CYS A 698 27.24 -15.52 -8.94
C CYS A 698 26.77 -16.47 -10.05
N GLN A 699 27.63 -17.40 -10.48
CA GLN A 699 27.28 -18.40 -11.49
C GLN A 699 26.22 -19.38 -10.98
N ILE A 700 26.37 -19.88 -9.75
CA ILE A 700 25.46 -20.87 -9.18
C ILE A 700 24.28 -20.25 -8.42
N MET A 701 24.42 -19.00 -7.96
CA MET A 701 23.41 -18.19 -7.28
C MET A 701 23.39 -16.78 -7.88
N PRO A 702 22.68 -16.56 -9.01
CA PRO A 702 22.67 -15.28 -9.71
C PRO A 702 22.35 -14.06 -8.84
N ALA A 703 21.50 -14.25 -7.82
CA ALA A 703 21.14 -13.20 -6.87
C ALA A 703 22.28 -12.79 -5.90
N ALA A 704 23.34 -13.58 -5.78
CA ALA A 704 24.53 -13.22 -5.02
C ALA A 704 25.27 -12.00 -5.59
N ARG A 705 24.98 -11.60 -6.83
CA ARG A 705 25.48 -10.33 -7.41
C ARG A 705 25.07 -9.11 -6.59
N ALA A 706 23.89 -9.14 -5.99
CA ALA A 706 23.40 -8.07 -5.11
C ALA A 706 24.07 -8.08 -3.72
N PHE A 707 24.75 -9.17 -3.36
CA PHE A 707 25.33 -9.38 -2.03
C PHE A 707 26.81 -9.81 -2.15
N PRO A 708 27.72 -8.87 -2.43
CA PRO A 708 29.15 -9.16 -2.53
C PRO A 708 29.68 -9.89 -1.28
N LEU A 709 30.52 -10.89 -1.49
CA LEU A 709 31.01 -11.81 -0.47
C LEU A 709 31.64 -11.06 0.72
N GLU A 710 32.46 -10.05 0.46
CA GLU A 710 33.07 -9.21 1.49
C GLU A 710 32.01 -8.57 2.41
N LYS A 711 30.99 -7.94 1.84
CA LYS A 711 29.91 -7.30 2.60
C LYS A 711 29.08 -8.33 3.37
N LEU A 712 28.86 -9.51 2.79
CA LEU A 712 28.21 -10.62 3.49
C LEU A 712 29.05 -11.07 4.70
N MET A 713 30.35 -11.30 4.52
CA MET A 713 31.23 -11.72 5.62
C MET A 713 31.25 -10.69 6.75
N ASN A 714 31.29 -9.38 6.43
CA ASN A 714 31.20 -8.31 7.44
C ASN A 714 29.88 -8.39 8.23
N ALA A 715 28.75 -8.56 7.55
CA ALA A 715 27.45 -8.71 8.20
C ALA A 715 27.36 -9.96 9.09
N LEU A 716 27.94 -11.08 8.64
CA LEU A 716 28.03 -12.30 9.44
C LEU A 716 28.91 -12.12 10.66
N GLN A 717 29.99 -11.34 10.54
CA GLN A 717 30.89 -11.07 11.66
C GLN A 717 30.18 -10.24 12.74
N GLU A 718 29.42 -9.23 12.33
CA GLU A 718 28.57 -8.46 13.24
C GLU A 718 27.48 -9.32 13.88
N TYR A 719 26.80 -10.17 13.09
CA TYR A 719 25.78 -11.08 13.60
C TYR A 719 26.37 -12.04 14.64
N GLN A 720 27.54 -12.62 14.38
CA GLN A 720 28.22 -13.52 15.30
C GLN A 720 28.67 -12.79 16.57
N LYS A 721 29.22 -11.58 16.47
CA LYS A 721 29.61 -10.76 17.62
C LYS A 721 28.41 -10.46 18.54
N LYS A 722 27.22 -10.22 17.98
CA LYS A 722 26.01 -9.97 18.76
C LYS A 722 25.40 -11.24 19.35
N SER A 723 25.28 -12.29 18.53
CA SER A 723 24.64 -13.54 18.93
C SER A 723 25.50 -14.43 19.83
N GLN A 724 26.83 -14.32 19.73
CA GLN A 724 27.79 -15.25 20.34
C GLN A 724 27.51 -16.72 19.94
N GLN A 725 26.83 -16.93 18.81
CA GLN A 725 26.47 -18.25 18.29
C GLN A 725 27.34 -18.62 17.08
N LYS A 726 27.53 -19.93 16.89
CA LYS A 726 28.16 -20.45 15.69
C LYS A 726 27.25 -20.22 14.48
N ILE A 727 27.85 -19.83 13.36
CA ILE A 727 27.14 -19.71 12.09
C ILE A 727 27.31 -21.03 11.33
N PHE A 728 26.22 -21.56 10.80
CA PHE A 728 26.25 -22.73 9.94
C PHE A 728 26.49 -22.28 8.50
N ILE A 729 27.50 -22.84 7.84
CA ILE A 729 27.80 -22.54 6.46
C ILE A 729 27.37 -23.74 5.62
N GLU A 730 26.37 -23.54 4.78
CA GLU A 730 25.89 -24.55 3.84
C GLU A 730 26.70 -24.45 2.54
N TYR A 731 27.33 -25.56 2.14
CA TYR A 731 28.20 -25.61 0.97
C TYR A 731 27.84 -26.81 0.10
N ILE A 732 27.33 -26.55 -1.10
CA ILE A 732 26.88 -27.62 -2.00
C ILE A 732 28.07 -28.11 -2.81
N MET A 733 28.22 -29.42 -2.98
CA MET A 733 29.36 -30.04 -3.65
C MET A 733 28.98 -30.37 -5.10
N LEU A 734 29.40 -29.50 -6.02
CA LEU A 734 29.16 -29.59 -7.46
C LEU A 734 30.47 -29.98 -8.16
N ASP A 735 30.45 -31.12 -8.83
CA ASP A 735 31.64 -31.69 -9.46
C ASP A 735 32.22 -30.75 -10.52
N GLY A 736 33.49 -30.37 -10.35
CA GLY A 736 34.22 -29.53 -11.30
C GLY A 736 33.81 -28.05 -11.29
N VAL A 737 32.94 -27.64 -10.38
CA VAL A 737 32.47 -26.23 -10.28
C VAL A 737 33.03 -25.56 -9.02
N ASN A 738 32.84 -26.18 -7.86
CA ASN A 738 33.19 -25.57 -6.57
C ASN A 738 33.84 -26.57 -5.59
N ASP A 739 34.31 -27.73 -6.07
CA ASP A 739 34.71 -28.85 -5.22
C ASP A 739 36.20 -29.23 -5.28
N GLU A 740 37.01 -28.46 -6.01
CA GLU A 740 38.46 -28.65 -6.06
C GLU A 740 39.19 -28.27 -4.75
N GLU A 741 40.40 -28.80 -4.58
CA GLU A 741 41.24 -28.56 -3.39
C GLU A 741 41.53 -27.05 -3.20
N GLN A 742 41.74 -26.31 -4.28
CA GLN A 742 41.92 -24.85 -4.24
C GLN A 742 40.72 -24.13 -3.60
N HIS A 743 39.49 -24.55 -3.89
CA HIS A 743 38.28 -23.97 -3.31
C HIS A 743 38.19 -24.28 -1.82
N ALA A 744 38.63 -25.46 -1.38
CA ALA A 744 38.70 -25.79 0.05
C ALA A 744 39.66 -24.85 0.79
N HIS A 745 40.82 -24.56 0.20
CA HIS A 745 41.77 -23.60 0.78
C HIS A 745 41.23 -22.17 0.80
N GLN A 746 40.57 -21.72 -0.27
CA GLN A 746 39.94 -20.39 -0.31
C GLN A 746 38.82 -20.26 0.72
N LEU A 747 37.99 -21.30 0.87
CA LEU A 747 36.93 -21.35 1.86
C LEU A 747 37.49 -21.32 3.29
N GLY A 748 38.56 -22.09 3.53
CA GLY A 748 39.26 -22.11 4.83
C GLY A 748 39.74 -20.73 5.24
N LYS A 749 40.44 -20.03 4.33
CA LYS A 749 40.90 -18.65 4.56
C LYS A 749 39.76 -17.67 4.78
N LEU A 750 38.67 -17.78 4.01
CA LEU A 750 37.50 -16.91 4.13
C LEU A 750 36.83 -17.01 5.51
N LEU A 751 36.87 -18.20 6.11
CA LEU A 751 36.16 -18.52 7.35
C LEU A 751 37.04 -18.56 8.60
N GLU A 752 38.35 -18.38 8.46
CA GLU A 752 39.34 -18.52 9.54
C GLU A 752 39.03 -17.64 10.77
N ALA A 753 38.50 -16.44 10.55
CA ALA A 753 38.14 -15.50 11.62
C ALA A 753 36.76 -15.76 12.26
N PHE A 754 36.03 -16.81 11.85
CA PHE A 754 34.66 -17.06 12.28
C PHE A 754 34.52 -18.34 13.09
N GLN A 755 33.63 -18.32 14.08
CA GLN A 755 33.18 -19.55 14.74
C GLN A 755 32.09 -20.22 13.89
N VAL A 756 32.49 -21.10 12.97
CA VAL A 756 31.56 -21.73 12.03
C VAL A 756 31.49 -23.25 12.17
N VAL A 757 30.42 -23.81 11.60
CA VAL A 757 30.36 -25.22 11.22
C VAL A 757 30.02 -25.28 9.74
N VAL A 758 30.89 -25.88 8.94
CA VAL A 758 30.67 -26.02 7.50
C VAL A 758 29.96 -27.35 7.22
N ASN A 759 28.78 -27.28 6.63
CA ASN A 759 28.02 -28.42 6.20
C ASN A 759 28.21 -28.65 4.69
N LEU A 760 28.96 -29.69 4.35
CA LEU A 760 29.15 -30.12 2.97
C LEU A 760 27.93 -30.94 2.53
N ILE A 761 27.26 -30.48 1.50
CA ILE A 761 26.01 -31.05 0.98
C ILE A 761 26.30 -31.64 -0.41
N PRO A 762 26.32 -32.96 -0.58
CA PRO A 762 26.35 -33.58 -1.90
C PRO A 762 25.16 -33.08 -2.75
N PHE A 763 25.42 -32.65 -3.98
CA PHE A 763 24.38 -32.20 -4.89
C PHE A 763 23.36 -33.31 -5.21
N ASN A 764 22.09 -32.93 -5.32
CA ASN A 764 20.99 -33.79 -5.74
C ASN A 764 20.56 -33.40 -7.15
N PRO A 765 20.70 -34.28 -8.15
CA PRO A 765 20.23 -34.01 -9.49
C PRO A 765 18.72 -33.72 -9.53
N ILE A 766 18.33 -32.64 -10.24
CA ILE A 766 16.93 -32.22 -10.43
C ILE A 766 16.39 -32.89 -11.70
N GLY A 767 16.30 -34.22 -11.70
CA GLY A 767 15.88 -34.99 -12.88
C GLY A 767 16.79 -34.81 -14.10
N SER A 768 16.24 -35.07 -15.30
CA SER A 768 16.99 -35.04 -16.57
C SER A 768 17.43 -33.65 -17.03
N LEU A 769 16.96 -32.58 -16.39
CA LEU A 769 17.29 -31.19 -16.72
C LEU A 769 18.48 -30.64 -15.90
N SER A 770 19.10 -31.47 -15.05
CA SER A 770 20.22 -31.05 -14.19
C SER A 770 21.47 -30.73 -15.01
N GLN A 771 21.95 -29.49 -14.91
CA GLN A 771 23.22 -29.05 -15.54
C GLN A 771 24.46 -29.38 -14.69
N PHE A 772 24.26 -29.83 -13.44
CA PHE A 772 25.33 -30.13 -12.49
C PHE A 772 25.42 -31.62 -12.17
N ILE A 773 26.59 -32.03 -11.71
CA ILE A 773 26.93 -33.41 -11.31
C ILE A 773 27.32 -33.43 -9.83
N THR A 774 26.96 -34.49 -9.13
CA THR A 774 27.34 -34.70 -7.73
C THR A 774 28.82 -35.02 -7.60
N SER A 775 29.54 -34.28 -6.76
CA SER A 775 30.95 -34.56 -6.44
C SER A 775 31.15 -35.99 -5.91
N THR A 776 32.27 -36.60 -6.28
CA THR A 776 32.62 -37.94 -5.77
C THR A 776 32.92 -37.94 -4.27
N ASN A 777 32.67 -39.07 -3.58
CA ASN A 777 32.99 -39.22 -2.15
C ASN A 777 34.47 -38.94 -1.83
N GLN A 778 35.38 -39.25 -2.77
CA GLN A 778 36.81 -38.98 -2.61
C GLN A 778 37.08 -37.46 -2.56
N LYS A 779 36.49 -36.69 -3.49
CA LYS A 779 36.60 -35.22 -3.48
C LYS A 779 36.00 -34.62 -2.21
N VAL A 780 34.80 -35.05 -1.81
CA VAL A 780 34.16 -34.57 -0.57
C VAL A 780 35.03 -34.85 0.66
N THR A 781 35.62 -36.05 0.74
CA THR A 781 36.50 -36.44 1.86
C THR A 781 37.77 -35.60 1.90
N LYS A 782 38.39 -35.34 0.74
CA LYS A 782 39.57 -34.47 0.62
C LYS A 782 39.26 -33.03 1.01
N PHE A 783 38.18 -32.46 0.48
CA PHE A 783 37.71 -31.11 0.80
C PHE A 783 37.47 -30.96 2.31
N GLN A 784 36.80 -31.95 2.90
CA GLN A 784 36.58 -32.04 4.33
C GLN A 784 37.89 -32.09 5.14
N LYS A 785 38.86 -32.89 4.68
CA LYS A 785 40.16 -33.04 5.33
C LYS A 785 40.93 -31.72 5.33
N ILE A 786 40.95 -30.98 4.22
CA ILE A 786 41.61 -29.67 4.13
C ILE A 786 41.03 -28.69 5.15
N LEU A 787 39.70 -28.57 5.22
CA LEU A 787 39.04 -27.66 6.16
C LEU A 787 39.32 -28.03 7.63
N ARG A 788 39.33 -29.33 7.97
CA ARG A 788 39.59 -29.78 9.34
C ARG A 788 41.07 -29.69 9.72
N ASP A 789 41.94 -30.30 8.92
CA ASP A 789 43.32 -30.55 9.32
C ASP A 789 44.19 -29.30 9.18
N ILE A 790 43.85 -28.39 8.26
CA ILE A 790 44.65 -27.18 7.98
C ILE A 790 44.07 -25.94 8.65
N TYR A 791 42.74 -25.77 8.64
CA TYR A 791 42.07 -24.55 9.13
C TYR A 791 41.29 -24.76 10.45
N ASP A 792 41.32 -25.97 11.03
CA ASP A 792 40.57 -26.34 12.24
C ASP A 792 39.06 -26.03 12.17
N ILE A 793 38.49 -26.05 10.95
CA ILE A 793 37.08 -25.79 10.74
C ILE A 793 36.30 -27.09 10.91
N ARG A 794 35.39 -27.10 11.88
CA ARG A 794 34.46 -28.21 12.07
C ARG A 794 33.58 -28.36 10.83
N THR A 795 33.66 -29.54 10.21
CA THR A 795 32.87 -29.88 9.02
C THR A 795 31.96 -31.08 9.27
N THR A 796 30.76 -31.02 8.72
CA THR A 796 29.82 -32.14 8.63
C THR A 796 29.55 -32.46 7.17
N THR A 797 29.12 -33.69 6.89
CA THR A 797 28.59 -34.05 5.57
C THR A 797 27.15 -34.48 5.76
N SER A 798 26.24 -33.73 5.17
CA SER A 798 24.82 -34.09 5.18
C SER A 798 24.57 -35.11 4.07
N ARG A 799 24.00 -36.28 4.39
CA ARG A 799 23.60 -37.28 3.39
C ARG A 799 22.11 -37.21 3.15
N ILE A 800 21.70 -37.18 1.89
CA ILE A 800 20.30 -37.24 1.51
C ILE A 800 19.77 -38.67 1.67
N PHE A 801 18.63 -38.79 2.34
CA PHE A 801 17.84 -40.02 2.46
C PHE A 801 16.39 -39.81 1.99
N VAL A 802 16.10 -38.72 1.27
CA VAL A 802 14.82 -38.63 0.56
C VAL A 802 14.92 -39.56 -0.63
N GLY A 803 14.32 -40.76 -0.51
CA GLY A 803 14.37 -41.79 -1.54
C GLY A 803 14.04 -41.18 -2.90
N SER A 804 14.92 -41.42 -3.87
CA SER A 804 14.87 -40.88 -5.24
C SER A 804 13.52 -41.10 -5.94
N ARG A 805 12.67 -42.01 -5.43
CA ARG A 805 11.32 -42.31 -5.94
C ARG A 805 10.16 -41.52 -5.33
N VAL A 806 10.31 -40.89 -4.15
CA VAL A 806 9.29 -39.94 -3.63
C VAL A 806 9.26 -38.67 -4.49
N ILE A 807 10.37 -38.39 -5.19
CA ILE A 807 10.52 -37.30 -6.16
C ILE A 807 9.91 -37.67 -7.52
N GLU A 808 9.91 -38.97 -7.90
CA GLU A 808 9.33 -39.43 -9.17
C GLU A 808 7.79 -39.54 -9.13
N ASN A 809 7.19 -39.97 -8.02
CA ASN A 809 5.74 -40.18 -7.95
C ASN A 809 4.90 -38.89 -7.91
N SER A 810 5.51 -37.71 -7.71
CA SER A 810 4.83 -36.42 -7.86
C SER A 810 4.81 -35.91 -9.31
N MET A 811 5.40 -36.64 -10.28
CA MET A 811 5.37 -36.26 -11.70
C MET A 811 4.10 -36.68 -12.45
N LEU A 812 3.12 -37.31 -11.79
CA LEU A 812 1.87 -37.70 -12.45
C LEU A 812 0.92 -36.49 -12.55
N LYS A 813 0.82 -35.95 -13.78
CA LYS A 813 -0.09 -34.89 -14.28
C LYS A 813 0.36 -33.44 -14.02
N GLY A 814 1.28 -32.93 -14.85
CA GLY A 814 1.37 -31.50 -15.19
C GLY A 814 1.74 -30.49 -14.08
N GLU A 815 1.92 -30.93 -12.82
CA GLU A 815 2.27 -30.07 -11.69
C GLU A 815 3.74 -30.26 -11.33
N THR A 816 4.62 -29.39 -11.84
CA THR A 816 6.05 -29.40 -11.50
C THR A 816 6.26 -28.73 -10.14
N ILE A 817 6.07 -29.46 -9.04
CA ILE A 817 6.36 -28.97 -7.68
C ILE A 817 7.19 -30.04 -6.96
N SER A 818 8.50 -29.88 -6.94
CA SER A 818 9.38 -30.68 -6.07
C SER A 818 10.56 -29.83 -5.64
N SER A 819 10.74 -29.69 -4.33
CA SER A 819 11.90 -29.05 -3.71
C SER A 819 12.91 -30.10 -3.24
N SER A 820 14.20 -29.87 -3.48
CA SER A 820 15.26 -30.73 -2.97
C SER A 820 15.53 -30.39 -1.50
N ILE A 821 15.06 -31.21 -0.56
CA ILE A 821 15.25 -30.99 0.88
C ILE A 821 16.39 -31.88 1.41
N TYR A 822 17.34 -31.27 2.14
CA TYR A 822 18.54 -31.93 2.65
C TYR A 822 18.37 -32.36 4.12
N ARG A 823 18.83 -33.58 4.44
CA ARG A 823 18.87 -34.11 5.81
C ARG A 823 20.16 -33.67 6.51
N ILE A 824 20.04 -32.79 7.50
CA ILE A 824 21.18 -32.28 8.26
C ILE A 824 21.41 -33.11 9.54
N ASP A 825 22.49 -33.88 9.55
CA ASP A 825 22.99 -34.60 10.73
C ASP A 825 23.84 -33.66 11.61
N ILE A 826 23.18 -32.76 12.35
CA ILE A 826 23.86 -31.99 13.41
C ILE A 826 23.97 -32.89 14.65
N ALA A 827 25.14 -33.51 14.84
CA ALA A 827 25.49 -34.15 16.10
C ALA A 827 25.66 -33.08 17.20
N PHE A 828 24.59 -32.84 17.97
CA PHE A 828 24.66 -32.14 19.25
C PHE A 828 25.30 -33.09 20.29
N SER A 829 26.63 -33.12 20.32
CA SER A 829 27.35 -33.64 21.49
C SER A 829 27.45 -32.52 22.51
N LEU A 830 26.76 -32.68 23.63
CA LEU A 830 27.10 -32.00 24.89
C LEU A 830 28.38 -32.66 25.41
N THR A 831 29.50 -31.95 25.36
CA THR A 831 30.66 -32.28 26.19
C THR A 831 31.02 -31.06 27.04
N TRP A 832 30.32 -30.92 28.17
CA TRP A 832 30.88 -30.33 29.37
C TRP A 832 31.83 -31.36 29.98
N GLN A 833 33.09 -31.40 29.53
CA GLN A 833 34.20 -32.10 30.23
C GLN A 833 35.52 -31.88 29.48
N GLN A 834 36.04 -30.63 29.44
CA GLN A 834 37.47 -30.36 29.20
C GLN A 834 37.88 -28.89 29.43
N VAL A 835 37.38 -28.24 30.49
CA VAL A 835 37.90 -26.93 30.96
C VAL A 835 38.36 -26.97 32.43
N ALA A 836 38.44 -28.15 33.05
CA ALA A 836 38.78 -28.28 34.48
C ALA A 836 40.24 -28.70 34.80
N VAL A 837 41.20 -28.64 33.86
CA VAL A 837 42.59 -29.12 34.14
C VAL A 837 43.69 -28.17 33.62
N SER A 838 43.50 -26.84 33.61
CA SER A 838 44.63 -25.95 33.24
C SER A 838 44.69 -24.59 33.95
N LEU A 839 44.04 -24.44 35.12
CA LEU A 839 44.12 -23.21 35.91
C LEU A 839 44.17 -23.47 37.42
N CYS A 840 45.05 -24.38 37.85
CA CYS A 840 45.41 -24.53 39.28
C CYS A 840 46.79 -25.16 39.46
N GLN A 841 47.84 -24.57 38.88
CA GLN A 841 49.21 -24.68 39.41
C GLN A 841 49.97 -23.37 39.17
N SER A 842 50.82 -23.01 40.14
CA SER A 842 51.71 -21.83 40.27
C SER A 842 51.04 -20.47 40.47
N LYS A 843 50.70 -20.10 41.72
CA LYS A 843 51.55 -19.42 42.73
C LYS A 843 52.04 -18.02 42.31
N VAL A 844 51.49 -17.00 42.96
CA VAL A 844 52.26 -15.87 43.49
C VAL A 844 51.88 -15.71 44.97
N VAL A 845 52.89 -15.94 45.80
CA VAL A 845 53.02 -15.59 47.22
C VAL A 845 53.23 -14.06 47.27
N VAL A 846 52.64 -13.27 48.17
CA VAL A 846 53.22 -12.84 49.46
C VAL A 846 52.28 -11.81 50.11
N GLU A 847 51.91 -12.06 51.38
CA GLU A 847 51.74 -11.18 52.56
C GLU A 847 51.10 -9.78 52.39
N SER A 848 50.17 -9.31 53.22
CA SER A 848 50.34 -9.05 54.66
C SER A 848 49.07 -8.39 55.24
N SER A 849 48.87 -8.55 56.56
CA SER A 849 47.83 -8.01 57.48
C SER A 849 46.40 -8.53 57.35
#